data_AF-A0A4D6HTM4-F1
#
_entry.id   AF-A0A4D6HTM4-F1
#
_cell.length_a   1.000
_cell.length_b   1.000
_cell.length_c   1.000
_cell.angle_alpha   90.00
_cell.angle_beta   90.00
_cell.angle_gamma   90.00
#
_symmetry.space_group_name_H-M   'P 1'
#
loop_
_entity.id
_entity.type
_entity.pdbx_description
1 polymer ?
#
loop_
_entity_poly.entity_id
_entity_poly.type
_entity_poly.pdbx_seq_one_letter_code
_entity_poly.pdbx_strand_id
1 'polypeptide(L)'
;MTPDTLTYGTVLIIVAAFTSSLAAVLLLYSYVSRTDAFGRVTLGAAVVSTCSLVVAHSYLTYQFIVGDYTNAYVWQNSADYLSLLYRVTGAYANHEGSILLWATLTAVVATWTVYSSEFRGRGSKLVQSISLGIVAIFAMMLITQSPFTPIEVAFPDTPDGFVPPDGDGLNPLLIDPWMAIHPPITFAAYALLIVPFALGVTHFISLFRGEDSVFDEWLPSMVQWLRVSWLLLTAAIAFGGIWAYGVLGWGGFWSWDPVETAVLIPWLALTASLHSINRYAKTGEYPIFAPASAGLIFPLVVFATTVVRSGVFRSVHSFAAGGIGTGILFLLAVTGTAALALPFVYWFLEGGTERDERGDRSWLSRRTVYHGAVLAFGILAFISIWGLSFPVLRNAATGVEVSVGQDHYNLWSYPVVAVMLLAGGLYAILDVGRRRLAMQATAAVAVLTIIAAFITPSANWYLSSPNAHDPLVYRIVGNLSVLSIVPPAGFFAAAWTGRYVARVRGVPSRLFKLRETGIVLIHVGGAVLVVAVSFIYLFSSSASVAVIGVDEVGNDSEPVVEDVPESEYTVHVTNYDTVEEPTIEDAARSPSEVLRVDEDASLVRGEITETDTIEGTNVARLDDSTVWLASADGEASFEIGTDVIARGSVFENDDDDMSAFVYTDSQNMGTASDPPTDVHTPRVISHEIDVTVYNGDEQVAEGTIAEQEYQRSSMNTNDALIERGLTGDTYVVGTVNQAGATVTIDNYPLANQIWLGVALLLIGMAALTAADTRFRRR
;
A
#
# COMPACT_ATOMS: atom_id res chain seq x y z
N MET A 1 -19.25 24.10 -11.09
CA MET A 1 -19.76 22.91 -11.78
C MET A 1 -20.64 23.37 -12.92
N THR A 2 -20.23 23.07 -14.15
CA THR A 2 -21.09 23.16 -15.34
C THR A 2 -22.14 22.04 -15.28
N PRO A 3 -23.32 22.20 -15.90
CA PRO A 3 -24.37 21.17 -15.94
C PRO A 3 -23.87 19.79 -16.38
N ASP A 4 -22.82 19.76 -17.20
CA ASP A 4 -22.27 18.57 -17.86
C ASP A 4 -21.42 17.67 -16.93
N THR A 5 -21.23 18.07 -15.66
CA THR A 5 -20.47 17.29 -14.64
C THR A 5 -21.35 16.52 -13.64
N LEU A 6 -22.67 16.66 -13.73
CA LEU A 6 -23.64 16.12 -12.77
C LEU A 6 -24.04 14.67 -13.10
N THR A 7 -23.09 13.73 -12.98
CA THR A 7 -23.36 12.29 -13.06
C THR A 7 -24.03 11.76 -11.78
N TYR A 8 -24.65 10.58 -11.84
CA TYR A 8 -25.27 9.94 -10.67
C TYR A 8 -24.28 9.77 -9.51
N GLY A 9 -23.05 9.35 -9.81
CA GLY A 9 -21.98 9.23 -8.81
C GLY A 9 -21.60 10.57 -8.18
N THR A 10 -21.47 11.63 -8.98
CA THR A 10 -21.21 12.99 -8.47
C THR A 10 -22.36 13.48 -7.58
N VAL A 11 -23.62 13.20 -7.93
CA VAL A 11 -24.78 13.54 -7.08
C VAL A 11 -24.72 12.82 -5.74
N LEU A 12 -24.35 11.53 -5.71
CA LEU A 12 -24.16 10.78 -4.46
C LEU A 12 -23.08 11.43 -3.58
N ILE A 13 -21.96 11.85 -4.16
CA ILE A 13 -20.90 12.55 -3.44
C ILE A 13 -21.40 13.91 -2.90
N ILE A 14 -22.17 14.68 -3.67
CA ILE A 14 -22.75 15.95 -3.24
C ILE A 14 -23.72 15.74 -2.05
N VAL A 15 -24.60 14.73 -2.15
CA VAL A 15 -25.49 14.35 -1.06
C VAL A 15 -24.69 13.95 0.18
N ALA A 16 -23.62 13.18 0.00
CA ALA A 16 -22.74 12.79 1.09
C ALA A 16 -22.08 14.00 1.76
N ALA A 17 -21.53 14.94 0.99
CA ALA A 17 -20.89 16.15 1.48
C ALA A 17 -21.87 17.05 2.25
N PHE A 18 -23.08 17.24 1.71
CA PHE A 18 -24.11 18.04 2.36
C PHE A 18 -24.56 17.41 3.69
N THR A 19 -24.84 16.11 3.68
CA THR A 19 -25.38 15.42 4.85
C THR A 19 -24.34 15.16 5.93
N SER A 20 -23.07 14.88 5.60
CA SER A 20 -21.99 14.84 6.60
C SER A 20 -21.73 16.23 7.19
N SER A 21 -21.75 17.29 6.38
CA SER A 21 -21.62 18.68 6.85
C SER A 21 -22.76 19.06 7.80
N LEU A 22 -24.00 18.73 7.43
CA LEU A 22 -25.17 18.95 8.27
C LEU A 22 -25.04 18.20 9.60
N ALA A 23 -24.69 16.92 9.58
CA ALA A 23 -24.50 16.13 10.78
C ALA A 23 -23.38 16.71 11.67
N ALA A 24 -22.23 17.08 11.08
CA ALA A 24 -21.12 17.68 11.79
C ALA A 24 -21.51 19.02 12.47
N VAL A 25 -22.21 19.90 11.75
CA VAL A 25 -22.67 21.20 12.27
C VAL A 25 -23.73 21.03 13.36
N LEU A 26 -24.71 20.13 13.17
CA LEU A 26 -25.74 19.88 14.19
C LEU A 26 -25.15 19.28 15.46
N LEU A 27 -24.17 18.38 15.35
CA LEU A 27 -23.44 17.84 16.50
C LEU A 27 -22.62 18.91 17.22
N LEU A 28 -21.92 19.77 16.47
CA LEU A 28 -21.19 20.90 17.03
C LEU A 28 -22.14 21.86 17.75
N TYR A 29 -23.27 22.19 17.13
CA TYR A 29 -24.30 23.02 17.75
C TYR A 29 -24.86 22.37 19.01
N SER A 30 -25.15 21.07 18.99
CA SER A 30 -25.60 20.31 20.16
C SER A 30 -24.55 20.27 21.28
N TYR A 31 -23.27 20.26 20.95
CA TYR A 31 -22.16 20.35 21.91
C TYR A 31 -22.06 21.74 22.55
N VAL A 32 -22.14 22.81 21.76
CA VAL A 32 -22.04 24.20 22.20
C VAL A 32 -23.28 24.64 22.97
N SER A 33 -24.46 24.40 22.42
CA SER A 33 -25.77 24.80 22.97
C SER A 33 -26.31 23.84 24.03
N ARG A 34 -25.57 22.78 24.37
CA ARG A 34 -25.92 21.78 25.39
C ARG A 34 -27.33 21.18 25.19
N THR A 35 -27.67 20.83 23.95
CA THR A 35 -28.99 20.27 23.57
C THR A 35 -28.88 18.91 22.89
N ASP A 36 -29.86 18.04 23.12
CA ASP A 36 -30.01 16.72 22.48
C ASP A 36 -31.08 16.70 21.38
N ALA A 37 -31.67 17.84 21.03
CA ALA A 37 -32.83 17.93 20.15
C ALA A 37 -32.60 17.34 18.74
N PHE A 38 -31.37 17.35 18.23
CA PHE A 38 -31.05 16.98 16.86
C PHE A 38 -30.56 15.53 16.68
N GLY A 39 -30.60 14.69 17.72
CA GLY A 39 -30.02 13.34 17.67
C GLY A 39 -30.53 12.49 16.50
N ARG A 40 -31.86 12.49 16.26
CA ARG A 40 -32.46 11.72 15.14
C ARG A 40 -32.06 12.26 13.77
N VAL A 41 -32.05 13.58 13.60
CA VAL A 41 -31.68 14.24 12.34
C VAL A 41 -30.21 14.01 12.03
N THR A 42 -29.36 14.11 13.04
CA THR A 42 -27.93 13.84 12.93
C THR A 42 -27.67 12.40 12.50
N LEU A 43 -28.29 11.41 13.16
CA LEU A 43 -28.13 10.01 12.80
C LEU A 43 -28.63 9.76 11.36
N GLY A 44 -29.79 10.30 10.99
CA GLY A 44 -30.30 10.22 9.62
C GLY A 44 -29.33 10.80 8.60
N ALA A 45 -28.79 11.99 8.85
CA ALA A 45 -27.82 12.62 7.96
C ALA A 45 -26.50 11.84 7.87
N ALA A 46 -25.98 11.31 8.99
CA ALA A 46 -24.77 10.48 8.99
C ALA A 46 -24.98 9.16 8.22
N VAL A 47 -26.13 8.51 8.40
CA VAL A 47 -26.49 7.28 7.66
C VAL A 47 -26.65 7.57 6.17
N VAL A 48 -27.36 8.64 5.78
CA VAL A 48 -27.49 9.03 4.37
C VAL A 48 -26.12 9.30 3.76
N SER A 49 -25.25 10.04 4.44
CA SER A 49 -23.89 10.30 3.95
C SER A 49 -23.10 9.01 3.70
N THR A 50 -23.15 8.10 4.67
CA THR A 50 -22.45 6.81 4.59
C THR A 50 -23.00 5.93 3.47
N CYS A 51 -24.32 5.81 3.38
CA CYS A 51 -24.98 5.05 2.31
C CYS A 51 -24.67 5.65 0.94
N SER A 52 -24.68 6.97 0.80
CA SER A 52 -24.32 7.63 -0.47
C SER A 52 -22.88 7.34 -0.89
N LEU A 53 -21.91 7.38 0.04
CA LEU A 53 -20.51 7.03 -0.26
C LEU A 53 -20.33 5.54 -0.59
N VAL A 54 -21.00 4.65 0.15
CA VAL A 54 -20.98 3.20 -0.14
C VAL A 54 -21.57 2.92 -1.52
N VAL A 55 -22.73 3.51 -1.84
CA VAL A 55 -23.36 3.34 -3.16
C VAL A 55 -22.49 3.94 -4.25
N ALA A 56 -21.87 5.10 -4.03
CA ALA A 56 -20.94 5.69 -4.99
C ALA A 56 -19.75 4.76 -5.24
N HIS A 57 -19.07 4.28 -4.20
CA HIS A 57 -17.93 3.37 -4.35
C HIS A 57 -18.32 2.08 -5.07
N SER A 58 -19.45 1.46 -4.69
CA SER A 58 -19.97 0.26 -5.37
C SER A 58 -20.36 0.54 -6.83
N TYR A 59 -20.91 1.70 -7.14
CA TYR A 59 -21.27 2.10 -8.50
C TYR A 59 -20.01 2.33 -9.36
N LEU A 60 -18.98 2.98 -8.82
CA LEU A 60 -17.69 3.11 -9.50
C LEU A 60 -17.10 1.72 -9.79
N THR A 61 -17.10 0.83 -8.78
CA THR A 61 -16.61 -0.54 -8.94
C THR A 61 -17.39 -1.29 -10.03
N TYR A 62 -18.71 -1.11 -10.08
CA TYR A 62 -19.54 -1.67 -11.15
C TYR A 62 -19.12 -1.15 -12.52
N GLN A 63 -18.88 0.16 -12.67
CA GLN A 63 -18.40 0.75 -13.94
C GLN A 63 -17.08 0.13 -14.42
N PHE A 64 -16.14 -0.16 -13.51
CA PHE A 64 -14.92 -0.90 -13.85
C PHE A 64 -15.19 -2.35 -14.29
N ILE A 65 -16.10 -3.05 -13.60
CA ILE A 65 -16.45 -4.44 -13.92
C ILE A 65 -17.09 -4.54 -15.31
N VAL A 66 -17.92 -3.57 -15.70
CA VAL A 66 -18.57 -3.58 -17.02
C VAL A 66 -17.79 -2.86 -18.12
N GLY A 67 -16.77 -2.08 -17.78
CA GLY A 67 -15.95 -1.36 -18.79
C GLY A 67 -16.66 -0.11 -19.31
N ASP A 68 -17.29 0.66 -18.41
CA ASP A 68 -17.99 1.89 -18.78
C ASP A 68 -17.00 3.03 -19.07
N TYR A 69 -16.48 3.06 -20.29
CA TYR A 69 -15.48 4.03 -20.78
C TYR A 69 -16.03 5.43 -21.03
N THR A 70 -17.34 5.66 -20.81
CA THR A 70 -17.89 7.03 -20.73
C THR A 70 -17.33 7.79 -19.53
N ASN A 71 -16.86 7.07 -18.50
CA ASN A 71 -16.19 7.63 -17.34
C ASN A 71 -14.67 7.70 -17.57
N ALA A 72 -14.11 8.91 -17.54
CA ALA A 72 -12.68 9.15 -17.76
C ALA A 72 -11.77 8.37 -16.79
N TYR A 73 -12.20 8.21 -15.53
CA TYR A 73 -11.43 7.48 -14.52
C TYR A 73 -11.37 5.98 -14.82
N VAL A 74 -12.47 5.40 -15.31
CA VAL A 74 -12.54 3.99 -15.70
C VAL A 74 -11.71 3.75 -16.94
N TRP A 75 -11.85 4.61 -17.94
CA TRP A 75 -11.06 4.57 -19.17
C TRP A 75 -9.56 4.60 -18.89
N GLN A 76 -9.08 5.54 -18.06
CA GLN A 76 -7.64 5.68 -17.78
C GLN A 76 -7.01 4.56 -16.91
N ASN A 77 -7.82 3.73 -16.24
CA ASN A 77 -7.32 2.80 -15.21
C ASN A 77 -7.91 1.38 -15.37
N SER A 78 -8.34 1.01 -16.57
CA SER A 78 -8.89 -0.30 -16.89
C SER A 78 -8.68 -0.59 -18.37
N ALA A 79 -8.86 -1.84 -18.79
CA ALA A 79 -8.98 -2.28 -20.17
C ALA A 79 -9.75 -3.62 -20.19
N ASP A 80 -10.25 -4.02 -21.35
CA ASP A 80 -11.12 -5.20 -21.48
C ASP A 80 -10.36 -6.52 -21.28
N TYR A 81 -9.09 -6.56 -21.71
CA TYR A 81 -8.20 -7.73 -21.54
C TYR A 81 -7.83 -8.01 -20.08
N LEU A 82 -8.02 -7.04 -19.17
CA LEU A 82 -7.68 -7.21 -17.76
C LEU A 82 -8.66 -8.18 -17.09
N SER A 83 -8.11 -9.09 -16.29
CA SER A 83 -8.91 -9.99 -15.47
C SER A 83 -9.85 -9.22 -14.53
N LEU A 84 -10.95 -9.87 -14.11
CA LEU A 84 -11.94 -9.26 -13.19
C LEU A 84 -11.30 -8.74 -11.90
N LEU A 85 -10.28 -9.42 -11.39
CA LEU A 85 -9.55 -8.97 -10.21
C LEU A 85 -9.00 -7.56 -10.43
N TYR A 86 -8.28 -7.35 -11.53
CA TYR A 86 -7.62 -6.09 -11.84
C TYR A 86 -8.62 -4.99 -12.20
N ARG A 87 -9.70 -5.33 -12.91
CA ARG A 87 -10.82 -4.38 -13.12
C ARG A 87 -11.40 -3.89 -11.79
N VAL A 88 -11.65 -4.78 -10.83
CA VAL A 88 -12.10 -4.39 -9.47
C VAL A 88 -11.05 -3.53 -8.76
N THR A 89 -9.75 -3.84 -8.91
CA THR A 89 -8.69 -3.01 -8.31
C THR A 89 -8.61 -1.61 -8.91
N GLY A 90 -8.99 -1.43 -10.18
CA GLY A 90 -9.05 -0.13 -10.86
C GLY A 90 -9.87 0.91 -10.10
N ALA A 91 -10.92 0.47 -9.38
CA ALA A 91 -11.77 1.34 -8.56
C ALA A 91 -11.02 2.10 -7.45
N TYR A 92 -9.83 1.66 -7.05
CA TYR A 92 -8.97 2.31 -6.06
C TYR A 92 -7.49 2.37 -6.46
N ALA A 93 -7.17 2.11 -7.73
CA ALA A 93 -5.81 2.15 -8.24
C ALA A 93 -5.21 3.57 -8.17
N ASN A 94 -6.03 4.58 -8.44
CA ASN A 94 -5.58 5.96 -8.59
C ASN A 94 -6.22 6.93 -7.56
N HIS A 95 -5.92 8.24 -7.66
CA HIS A 95 -6.20 9.24 -6.62
C HIS A 95 -7.67 9.31 -6.20
N GLU A 96 -8.58 9.50 -7.14
CA GLU A 96 -9.99 9.75 -6.89
C GLU A 96 -10.68 8.53 -6.27
N GLY A 97 -10.43 7.35 -6.83
CA GLY A 97 -10.96 6.08 -6.32
C GLY A 97 -10.45 5.73 -4.93
N SER A 98 -9.14 5.87 -4.68
CA SER A 98 -8.56 5.59 -3.35
C SER A 98 -9.04 6.57 -2.26
N ILE A 99 -9.26 7.86 -2.59
CA ILE A 99 -9.89 8.82 -1.68
C ILE A 99 -11.37 8.48 -1.45
N LEU A 100 -12.11 8.03 -2.46
CA LEU A 100 -13.49 7.57 -2.30
C LEU A 100 -13.58 6.35 -1.37
N LEU A 101 -12.66 5.37 -1.52
CA LEU A 101 -12.54 4.24 -0.60
C LEU A 101 -12.25 4.71 0.83
N TRP A 102 -11.29 5.61 1.02
CA TRP A 102 -10.95 6.14 2.33
C TRP A 102 -12.10 6.92 2.97
N ALA A 103 -12.78 7.77 2.19
CA ALA A 103 -13.94 8.53 2.62
C ALA A 103 -15.07 7.59 3.08
N THR A 104 -15.33 6.53 2.31
CA THR A 104 -16.34 5.51 2.60
C THR A 104 -16.05 4.79 3.91
N LEU A 105 -14.84 4.27 4.09
CA LEU A 105 -14.44 3.57 5.32
C LEU A 105 -14.49 4.51 6.54
N THR A 106 -14.06 5.76 6.36
CA THR A 106 -14.10 6.78 7.41
C THR A 106 -15.54 7.15 7.78
N ALA A 107 -16.44 7.25 6.81
CA ALA A 107 -17.86 7.51 7.04
C ALA A 107 -18.53 6.36 7.82
N VAL A 108 -18.21 5.10 7.49
CA VAL A 108 -18.68 3.93 8.24
C VAL A 108 -18.25 4.01 9.70
N VAL A 109 -16.96 4.29 9.96
CA VAL A 109 -16.42 4.43 11.33
C VAL A 109 -17.08 5.60 12.06
N ALA A 110 -17.19 6.77 11.43
CA ALA A 110 -17.79 7.95 12.04
C ALA A 110 -19.27 7.73 12.38
N THR A 111 -20.06 7.20 11.44
CA THR A 111 -21.49 6.92 11.63
C THR A 111 -21.72 5.84 12.68
N TRP A 112 -20.86 4.82 12.74
CA TRP A 112 -20.89 3.83 13.83
C TRP A 112 -20.82 4.50 15.21
N THR A 113 -19.98 5.54 15.36
CA THR A 113 -19.90 6.26 16.66
C THR A 113 -21.16 7.05 17.00
N VAL A 114 -21.94 7.50 16.00
CA VAL A 114 -23.23 8.18 16.21
C VAL A 114 -24.35 7.19 16.50
N TYR A 115 -24.33 6.03 15.84
CA TYR A 115 -25.32 4.98 15.98
C TYR A 115 -25.19 4.23 17.32
N SER A 116 -23.95 3.91 17.72
CA SER A 116 -23.68 3.07 18.89
C SER A 116 -24.11 3.75 20.20
N SER A 117 -24.81 2.99 21.03
CA SER A 117 -25.23 3.44 22.36
C SER A 117 -24.06 3.61 23.33
N GLU A 118 -22.89 3.06 23.01
CA GLU A 118 -21.67 3.18 23.83
C GLU A 118 -21.07 4.58 23.83
N PHE A 119 -21.42 5.39 22.83
CA PHE A 119 -20.75 6.65 22.52
C PHE A 119 -21.72 7.83 22.69
N ARG A 120 -22.07 8.11 23.95
CA ARG A 120 -23.06 9.12 24.33
C ARG A 120 -22.45 10.22 25.19
N GLY A 121 -23.26 11.24 25.47
CA GLY A 121 -22.88 12.36 26.30
C GLY A 121 -22.50 13.59 25.49
N ARG A 122 -22.01 14.61 26.20
CA ARG A 122 -21.70 15.89 25.57
C ARG A 122 -20.40 15.83 24.76
N GLY A 123 -19.34 15.26 25.34
CA GLY A 123 -18.05 15.13 24.67
C GLY A 123 -18.12 14.26 23.40
N SER A 124 -18.96 13.22 23.40
CA SER A 124 -19.15 12.37 22.21
C SER A 124 -19.62 13.15 21.00
N LYS A 125 -20.47 14.17 21.19
CA LYS A 125 -20.96 15.01 20.10
C LYS A 125 -19.84 15.77 19.42
N LEU A 126 -18.84 16.26 20.16
CA LEU A 126 -17.70 16.94 19.56
C LEU A 126 -16.81 15.94 18.80
N VAL A 127 -16.58 14.75 19.35
CA VAL A 127 -15.83 13.68 18.68
C VAL A 127 -16.50 13.28 17.36
N GLN A 128 -17.80 13.04 17.39
CA GLN A 128 -18.62 12.69 16.23
C GLN A 128 -18.66 13.84 15.21
N SER A 129 -18.76 15.09 15.68
CA SER A 129 -18.74 16.29 14.83
C SER A 129 -17.42 16.42 14.07
N ILE A 130 -16.28 16.28 14.75
CA ILE A 130 -14.95 16.33 14.12
C ILE A 130 -14.82 15.19 13.11
N SER A 131 -15.26 13.98 13.46
CA SER A 131 -15.16 12.80 12.59
C SER A 131 -15.99 12.97 11.31
N LEU A 132 -17.24 13.38 11.42
CA LEU A 132 -18.12 13.67 10.27
C LEU A 132 -17.67 14.92 9.50
N GLY A 133 -17.02 15.87 10.17
CA GLY A 133 -16.41 17.04 9.53
C GLY A 133 -15.27 16.63 8.60
N ILE A 134 -14.42 15.68 8.98
CA ILE A 134 -13.39 15.12 8.08
C ILE A 134 -14.03 14.34 6.92
N VAL A 135 -15.10 13.57 7.17
CA VAL A 135 -15.87 12.92 6.09
C VAL A 135 -16.41 13.97 5.11
N ALA A 136 -16.91 15.10 5.61
CA ALA A 136 -17.34 16.22 4.78
C ALA A 136 -16.18 16.81 3.96
N ILE A 137 -14.99 16.98 4.56
CA ILE A 137 -13.81 17.45 3.82
C ILE A 137 -13.47 16.46 2.69
N PHE A 138 -13.43 15.15 2.94
CA PHE A 138 -13.18 14.16 1.88
C PHE A 138 -14.23 14.23 0.77
N ALA A 139 -15.52 14.27 1.12
CA ALA A 139 -16.59 14.38 0.14
C ALA A 139 -16.48 15.69 -0.67
N MET A 140 -16.10 16.81 -0.05
CA MET A 140 -15.85 18.08 -0.74
C MET A 140 -14.64 18.01 -1.68
N MET A 141 -13.56 17.29 -1.31
CA MET A 141 -12.45 17.03 -2.23
C MET A 141 -12.93 16.25 -3.47
N LEU A 142 -13.74 15.22 -3.27
CA LEU A 142 -14.31 14.39 -4.35
C LEU A 142 -15.32 15.14 -5.23
N ILE A 143 -15.96 16.20 -4.73
CA ILE A 143 -16.74 17.12 -5.59
C ILE A 143 -15.81 17.85 -6.57
N THR A 144 -14.63 18.27 -6.12
CA THR A 144 -13.69 19.00 -6.98
C THR A 144 -12.93 18.08 -7.94
N GLN A 145 -12.69 16.82 -7.56
CA GLN A 145 -12.03 15.80 -8.37
C GLN A 145 -12.83 14.51 -8.26
N SER A 146 -13.88 14.45 -9.08
CA SER A 146 -14.84 13.34 -9.05
C SER A 146 -14.29 12.15 -9.84
N PRO A 147 -14.31 10.93 -9.29
CA PRO A 147 -14.04 9.71 -10.05
C PRO A 147 -15.16 9.38 -11.05
N PHE A 148 -16.18 10.24 -11.17
CA PHE A 148 -17.30 10.11 -12.11
C PHE A 148 -17.32 11.23 -13.14
N THR A 149 -16.15 11.78 -13.46
CA THR A 149 -16.03 12.81 -14.49
C THR A 149 -16.19 12.16 -15.86
N PRO A 150 -17.17 12.59 -16.69
CA PRO A 150 -17.33 12.06 -18.04
C PRO A 150 -16.10 12.36 -18.91
N ILE A 151 -15.84 11.49 -19.89
CA ILE A 151 -14.68 11.64 -20.78
C ILE A 151 -14.71 12.97 -21.55
N GLU A 152 -15.87 13.39 -22.06
CA GLU A 152 -16.08 14.65 -22.79
C GLU A 152 -15.67 15.89 -21.95
N VAL A 153 -15.79 15.80 -20.63
CA VAL A 153 -15.39 16.88 -19.72
C VAL A 153 -13.91 16.82 -19.41
N ALA A 154 -13.37 15.62 -19.18
CA ALA A 154 -11.96 15.42 -18.87
C ALA A 154 -11.05 15.70 -20.08
N PHE A 155 -11.55 15.41 -21.29
CA PHE A 155 -10.84 15.54 -22.55
C PHE A 155 -11.70 16.31 -23.57
N PRO A 156 -11.72 17.66 -23.51
CA PRO A 156 -12.59 18.48 -24.37
C PRO A 156 -12.31 18.35 -25.87
N ASP A 157 -11.19 17.76 -26.26
CA ASP A 157 -10.79 17.54 -27.65
C ASP A 157 -11.40 16.25 -28.24
N THR A 158 -12.11 15.42 -27.45
CA THR A 158 -12.81 14.24 -27.96
C THR A 158 -14.07 14.64 -28.74
N PRO A 159 -14.43 13.94 -29.84
CA PRO A 159 -15.69 14.19 -30.55
C PRO A 159 -16.92 14.04 -29.64
N ASP A 160 -17.97 14.80 -29.90
CA ASP A 160 -19.23 14.73 -29.14
C ASP A 160 -19.82 13.31 -29.21
N GLY A 161 -20.15 12.71 -28.06
CA GLY A 161 -20.69 11.35 -27.99
C GLY A 161 -19.66 10.24 -28.19
N PHE A 162 -18.38 10.56 -28.36
CA PHE A 162 -17.33 9.56 -28.49
C PHE A 162 -17.14 8.77 -27.20
N VAL A 163 -17.20 7.44 -27.31
CA VAL A 163 -16.86 6.52 -26.23
C VAL A 163 -15.68 5.68 -26.71
N PRO A 164 -14.56 5.65 -25.97
CA PRO A 164 -13.46 4.80 -26.34
C PRO A 164 -13.90 3.34 -26.37
N PRO A 165 -13.47 2.58 -27.38
CA PRO A 165 -13.78 1.17 -27.49
C PRO A 165 -13.22 0.29 -26.38
N ASP A 166 -12.09 0.71 -25.81
CA ASP A 166 -11.33 -0.01 -24.80
C ASP A 166 -10.60 1.03 -23.93
N GLY A 167 -10.27 0.64 -22.70
CA GLY A 167 -9.58 1.50 -21.74
C GLY A 167 -8.08 1.61 -22.01
N ASP A 168 -7.37 2.49 -21.31
CA ASP A 168 -5.91 2.69 -21.46
C ASP A 168 -5.07 1.62 -20.76
N GLY A 169 -5.69 0.81 -19.91
CA GLY A 169 -5.03 -0.19 -19.07
C GLY A 169 -4.70 0.35 -17.67
N LEU A 170 -4.23 -0.54 -16.80
CA LEU A 170 -3.68 -0.16 -15.50
C LEU A 170 -2.20 0.18 -15.61
N ASN A 171 -1.69 0.93 -14.63
CA ASN A 171 -0.25 1.03 -14.47
C ASN A 171 0.34 -0.39 -14.26
N PRO A 172 1.38 -0.78 -15.02
CA PRO A 172 1.95 -2.13 -14.97
C PRO A 172 2.29 -2.62 -13.56
N LEU A 173 2.86 -1.74 -12.74
CA LEU A 173 3.28 -2.08 -11.39
C LEU A 173 2.08 -2.45 -10.47
N LEU A 174 0.86 -2.07 -10.86
CA LEU A 174 -0.36 -2.34 -10.12
C LEU A 174 -1.03 -3.68 -10.49
N ILE A 175 -0.55 -4.36 -11.53
CA ILE A 175 -1.07 -5.66 -11.98
C ILE A 175 -0.44 -6.77 -11.13
N ASP A 176 -0.82 -6.81 -9.85
CA ASP A 176 -0.35 -7.82 -8.90
C ASP A 176 -1.43 -8.13 -7.83
N PRO A 177 -1.61 -9.39 -7.38
CA PRO A 177 -2.63 -9.73 -6.39
C PRO A 177 -2.49 -9.02 -5.04
N TRP A 178 -1.28 -8.66 -4.62
CA TRP A 178 -1.03 -7.93 -3.39
C TRP A 178 -1.47 -6.47 -3.48
N MET A 179 -1.46 -5.88 -4.68
CA MET A 179 -2.10 -4.60 -4.94
C MET A 179 -3.59 -4.66 -4.62
N ALA A 180 -4.31 -5.73 -4.94
CA ALA A 180 -5.74 -5.84 -4.62
C ALA A 180 -6.03 -5.84 -3.10
N ILE A 181 -5.07 -6.30 -2.29
CA ILE A 181 -5.24 -6.51 -0.85
C ILE A 181 -4.72 -5.32 -0.04
N HIS A 182 -3.58 -4.75 -0.45
CA HIS A 182 -2.83 -3.77 0.33
C HIS A 182 -3.61 -2.45 0.58
N PRO A 183 -4.11 -1.70 -0.42
CA PRO A 183 -4.80 -0.43 -0.23
C PRO A 183 -6.06 -0.53 0.64
N PRO A 184 -6.98 -1.51 0.47
CA PRO A 184 -8.12 -1.65 1.37
C PRO A 184 -7.73 -1.82 2.84
N ILE A 185 -6.69 -2.59 3.13
CA ILE A 185 -6.18 -2.77 4.49
C ILE A 185 -5.55 -1.48 5.02
N THR A 186 -4.77 -0.78 4.19
CA THR A 186 -4.17 0.52 4.51
C THR A 186 -5.23 1.55 4.87
N PHE A 187 -6.24 1.75 4.01
CA PHE A 187 -7.30 2.73 4.24
C PHE A 187 -8.23 2.35 5.39
N ALA A 188 -8.43 1.05 5.66
CA ALA A 188 -9.13 0.60 6.85
C ALA A 188 -8.35 0.97 8.12
N ALA A 189 -7.03 0.76 8.16
CA ALA A 189 -6.20 1.18 9.29
C ALA A 189 -6.31 2.70 9.53
N TYR A 190 -6.25 3.48 8.45
CA TYR A 190 -6.34 4.95 8.47
C TYR A 190 -7.70 5.47 8.93
N ALA A 191 -8.79 4.88 8.43
CA ALA A 191 -10.16 5.25 8.81
C ALA A 191 -10.41 5.07 10.32
N LEU A 192 -9.89 3.99 10.93
CA LEU A 192 -10.03 3.73 12.37
C LEU A 192 -9.32 4.78 13.25
N LEU A 193 -8.28 5.44 12.74
CA LEU A 193 -7.48 6.43 13.48
C LEU A 193 -8.17 7.79 13.61
N ILE A 194 -9.27 8.03 12.90
CA ILE A 194 -10.05 9.27 13.03
C ILE A 194 -10.65 9.46 14.42
N VAL A 195 -11.08 8.37 15.07
CA VAL A 195 -11.71 8.40 16.40
C VAL A 195 -10.68 8.76 17.48
N PRO A 196 -9.50 8.12 17.58
CA PRO A 196 -8.41 8.59 18.44
C PRO A 196 -8.02 10.05 18.22
N PHE A 197 -7.99 10.52 16.96
CA PHE A 197 -7.73 11.92 16.65
C PHE A 197 -8.79 12.86 17.25
N ALA A 198 -10.05 12.61 16.93
CA ALA A 198 -11.17 13.42 17.39
C ALA A 198 -11.30 13.41 18.93
N LEU A 199 -10.98 12.28 19.57
CA LEU A 199 -10.91 12.16 21.03
C LEU A 199 -9.76 12.99 21.63
N GLY A 200 -8.56 12.93 21.05
CA GLY A 200 -7.42 13.73 21.49
C GLY A 200 -7.70 15.23 21.40
N VAL A 201 -8.27 15.69 20.29
CA VAL A 201 -8.70 17.10 20.11
C VAL A 201 -9.78 17.48 21.12
N THR A 202 -10.82 16.65 21.27
CA THR A 202 -11.92 16.89 22.22
C THR A 202 -11.42 16.94 23.66
N HIS A 203 -10.44 16.11 24.03
CA HIS A 203 -9.83 16.10 25.36
C HIS A 203 -9.32 17.49 25.74
N PHE A 204 -8.47 18.10 24.92
CA PHE A 204 -7.91 19.43 25.22
C PHE A 204 -8.96 20.54 25.16
N ILE A 205 -9.92 20.47 24.23
CA ILE A 205 -11.03 21.44 24.17
C ILE A 205 -11.87 21.39 25.45
N SER A 206 -12.18 20.19 25.98
CA SER A 206 -12.87 20.04 27.27
C SER A 206 -12.06 20.63 28.42
N LEU A 207 -10.74 20.35 28.47
CA LEU A 207 -9.87 20.88 29.52
C LEU A 207 -9.81 22.41 29.51
N PHE A 208 -9.69 23.05 28.35
CA PHE A 208 -9.74 24.53 28.24
C PHE A 208 -11.06 25.14 28.71
N ARG A 209 -12.14 24.36 28.67
CA ARG A 209 -13.47 24.78 29.16
C ARG A 209 -13.71 24.46 30.62
N GLY A 210 -12.75 23.81 31.31
CA GLY A 210 -12.93 23.31 32.67
C GLY A 210 -13.99 22.21 32.77
N GLU A 211 -14.18 21.44 31.69
CA GLU A 211 -15.14 20.34 31.61
C GLU A 211 -14.45 19.00 31.75
N ASP A 212 -15.17 17.99 32.26
CA ASP A 212 -14.65 16.61 32.33
C ASP A 212 -14.32 16.09 30.93
N SER A 213 -13.19 15.38 30.83
CA SER A 213 -12.73 14.85 29.57
C SER A 213 -13.47 13.56 29.20
N VAL A 214 -13.98 13.50 27.96
CA VAL A 214 -14.52 12.25 27.38
C VAL A 214 -13.42 11.21 27.13
N PHE A 215 -12.15 11.62 27.19
CA PHE A 215 -11.02 10.73 26.93
C PHE A 215 -10.97 9.56 27.92
N ASP A 216 -11.17 9.82 29.21
CA ASP A 216 -11.18 8.78 30.24
C ASP A 216 -12.35 7.81 30.08
N GLU A 217 -13.52 8.32 29.70
CA GLU A 217 -14.72 7.53 29.45
C GLU A 217 -14.52 6.58 28.25
N TRP A 218 -13.88 7.07 27.18
CA TRP A 218 -13.68 6.34 25.93
C TRP A 218 -12.35 5.60 25.86
N LEU A 219 -11.46 5.79 26.83
CA LEU A 219 -10.16 5.12 26.94
C LEU A 219 -10.24 3.60 26.71
N PRO A 220 -11.26 2.89 27.25
CA PRO A 220 -11.45 1.47 26.97
C PRO A 220 -11.55 1.15 25.47
N SER A 221 -12.41 1.86 24.76
CA SER A 221 -12.69 1.68 23.33
C SER A 221 -11.56 2.24 22.46
N MET A 222 -10.95 3.37 22.85
CA MET A 222 -9.82 3.98 22.12
C MET A 222 -8.64 3.01 21.99
N VAL A 223 -8.28 2.29 23.06
CA VAL A 223 -7.22 1.28 23.00
C VAL A 223 -7.53 0.19 21.97
N GLN A 224 -8.80 -0.15 21.77
CA GLN A 224 -9.20 -1.13 20.78
C GLN A 224 -9.06 -0.58 19.36
N TRP A 225 -9.55 0.64 19.09
CA TRP A 225 -9.35 1.32 17.81
C TRP A 225 -7.86 1.35 17.44
N LEU A 226 -7.00 1.79 18.37
CA LEU A 226 -5.56 1.85 18.17
C LEU A 226 -4.93 0.48 17.92
N ARG A 227 -5.34 -0.59 18.62
CA ARG A 227 -4.79 -1.93 18.40
C ARG A 227 -5.21 -2.54 17.07
N VAL A 228 -6.47 -2.36 16.66
CA VAL A 228 -6.95 -2.85 15.37
C VAL A 228 -6.28 -2.06 14.23
N SER A 229 -6.20 -0.73 14.34
CA SER A 229 -5.41 0.09 13.42
C SER A 229 -3.96 -0.36 13.33
N TRP A 230 -3.33 -0.71 14.46
CA TRP A 230 -1.94 -1.13 14.50
C TRP A 230 -1.71 -2.49 13.85
N LEU A 231 -2.63 -3.44 14.07
CA LEU A 231 -2.62 -4.73 13.39
C LEU A 231 -2.78 -4.55 11.87
N LEU A 232 -3.79 -3.79 11.43
CA LEU A 232 -4.04 -3.55 10.01
C LEU A 232 -2.89 -2.78 9.35
N LEU A 233 -2.33 -1.77 10.02
CA LEU A 233 -1.18 -1.02 9.49
C LEU A 233 0.07 -1.91 9.38
N THR A 234 0.29 -2.82 10.33
CA THR A 234 1.39 -3.80 10.24
C THR A 234 1.16 -4.77 9.07
N ALA A 235 -0.07 -5.22 8.87
CA ALA A 235 -0.43 -6.07 7.73
C ALA A 235 -0.27 -5.32 6.40
N ALA A 236 -0.68 -4.05 6.33
CA ALA A 236 -0.48 -3.20 5.18
C ALA A 236 1.02 -3.07 4.81
N ILE A 237 1.88 -2.76 5.77
CA ILE A 237 3.34 -2.69 5.54
C ILE A 237 3.88 -4.05 5.05
N ALA A 238 3.42 -5.16 5.64
CA ALA A 238 3.84 -6.49 5.21
C ALA A 238 3.42 -6.81 3.77
N PHE A 239 2.14 -6.61 3.42
CA PHE A 239 1.66 -6.84 2.06
C PHE A 239 2.29 -5.90 1.04
N GLY A 240 2.54 -4.64 1.42
CA GLY A 240 3.27 -3.69 0.57
C GLY A 240 4.71 -4.14 0.33
N GLY A 241 5.38 -4.69 1.35
CA GLY A 241 6.72 -5.27 1.20
C GLY A 241 6.74 -6.54 0.34
N ILE A 242 5.71 -7.40 0.42
CA ILE A 242 5.58 -8.58 -0.46
C ILE A 242 5.39 -8.12 -1.92
N TRP A 243 4.50 -7.14 -2.14
CA TRP A 243 4.26 -6.56 -3.45
C TRP A 243 5.53 -5.94 -4.05
N ALA A 244 6.22 -5.10 -3.28
CA ALA A 244 7.47 -4.47 -3.69
C ALA A 244 8.55 -5.53 -4.04
N TYR A 245 8.63 -6.60 -3.26
CA TYR A 245 9.57 -7.70 -3.50
C TYR A 245 9.30 -8.48 -4.79
N GLY A 246 8.03 -8.63 -5.17
CA GLY A 246 7.65 -9.30 -6.42
C GLY A 246 7.87 -8.44 -7.66
N VAL A 247 7.48 -7.16 -7.59
CA VAL A 247 7.30 -6.33 -8.79
C VAL A 247 8.47 -5.37 -9.05
N LEU A 248 9.23 -4.99 -8.03
CA LEU A 248 10.34 -4.07 -8.21
C LEU A 248 11.61 -4.88 -8.45
N GLY A 249 12.02 -4.98 -9.73
CA GLY A 249 13.12 -5.81 -10.24
C GLY A 249 14.54 -5.56 -9.69
N TRP A 250 14.69 -4.98 -8.49
CA TRP A 250 15.91 -4.91 -7.71
C TRP A 250 15.93 -5.90 -6.52
N GLY A 251 14.89 -6.73 -6.38
CA GLY A 251 14.88 -7.92 -5.51
C GLY A 251 14.88 -7.64 -4.00
N GLY A 252 14.42 -6.48 -3.52
CA GLY A 252 14.46 -6.19 -2.08
C GLY A 252 13.11 -5.85 -1.43
N PHE A 253 13.09 -5.99 -0.11
CA PHE A 253 11.87 -5.87 0.72
C PHE A 253 11.66 -4.45 1.26
N TRP A 254 12.72 -3.64 1.27
CA TRP A 254 12.74 -2.28 1.81
C TRP A 254 13.96 -1.51 1.31
N SER A 255 13.77 -0.29 0.83
CA SER A 255 14.79 0.57 0.23
C SER A 255 14.94 1.94 0.90
N TRP A 256 14.17 2.22 1.96
CA TRP A 256 14.03 3.57 2.55
C TRP A 256 13.53 4.61 1.54
N ASP A 257 12.73 4.19 0.57
CA ASP A 257 12.10 5.15 -0.33
C ASP A 257 11.11 6.05 0.45
N PRO A 258 10.71 7.21 -0.10
CA PRO A 258 9.78 8.09 0.57
C PRO A 258 8.44 7.47 0.98
N VAL A 259 7.87 6.56 0.19
CA VAL A 259 6.57 5.94 0.47
C VAL A 259 6.66 4.90 1.58
N GLU A 260 7.66 4.01 1.53
CA GLU A 260 8.01 3.08 2.61
C GLU A 260 8.28 3.85 3.91
N THR A 261 9.13 4.87 3.86
CA THR A 261 9.47 5.67 5.04
C THR A 261 8.25 6.40 5.59
N ALA A 262 7.36 6.89 4.72
CA ALA A 262 6.14 7.59 5.10
C ALA A 262 5.19 6.70 5.90
N VAL A 263 5.00 5.43 5.53
CA VAL A 263 4.11 4.50 6.25
C VAL A 263 4.70 4.03 7.58
N LEU A 264 6.04 4.01 7.73
CA LEU A 264 6.72 3.69 8.98
C LEU A 264 6.45 4.73 10.09
N ILE A 265 6.33 6.02 9.73
CA ILE A 265 6.12 7.13 10.68
C ILE A 265 4.86 6.94 11.55
N PRO A 266 3.65 6.78 10.99
CA PRO A 266 2.45 6.55 11.80
C PRO A 266 2.53 5.23 12.56
N TRP A 267 3.22 4.19 12.06
CA TRP A 267 3.42 2.94 12.79
C TRP A 267 4.26 3.12 14.07
N LEU A 268 5.35 3.89 13.99
CA LEU A 268 6.19 4.24 15.14
C LEU A 268 5.41 5.09 16.16
N ALA A 269 4.68 6.11 15.69
CA ALA A 269 3.87 6.97 16.54
C ALA A 269 2.72 6.19 17.22
N LEU A 270 2.07 5.28 16.49
CA LEU A 270 1.01 4.41 17.02
C LEU A 270 1.56 3.46 18.09
N THR A 271 2.75 2.90 17.85
CA THR A 271 3.46 2.06 18.84
C THR A 271 3.79 2.86 20.10
N ALA A 272 4.33 4.09 19.96
CA ALA A 272 4.60 4.98 21.08
C ALA A 272 3.32 5.31 21.87
N SER A 273 2.23 5.60 21.17
CA SER A 273 0.93 5.96 21.74
C SER A 273 0.30 4.79 22.50
N LEU A 274 0.35 3.56 21.96
CA LEU A 274 -0.12 2.37 22.68
C LEU A 274 0.63 2.15 24.00
N HIS A 275 1.93 2.46 24.04
CA HIS A 275 2.73 2.40 25.26
C HIS A 275 2.35 3.51 26.26
N SER A 276 2.26 4.77 25.80
CA SER A 276 1.89 5.90 26.67
C SER A 276 0.48 5.71 27.27
N ILE A 277 -0.49 5.31 26.45
CA ILE A 277 -1.88 5.07 26.85
C ILE A 277 -1.99 3.91 27.84
N ASN A 278 -1.20 2.84 27.67
CA ASN A 278 -1.17 1.74 28.63
C ASN A 278 -0.65 2.17 30.02
N ARG A 279 0.23 3.18 30.10
CA ARG A 279 0.66 3.76 31.39
C ARG A 279 -0.37 4.71 31.96
N TYR A 280 -0.93 5.57 31.13
CA TYR A 280 -2.03 6.45 31.50
C TYR A 280 -3.18 5.67 32.14
N ALA A 281 -3.65 4.61 31.47
CA ALA A 281 -4.75 3.77 31.96
C ALA A 281 -4.47 3.04 33.29
N LYS A 282 -3.19 2.82 33.65
CA LYS A 282 -2.81 2.02 34.83
C LYS A 282 -2.39 2.88 36.02
N THR A 283 -1.75 4.02 35.77
CA THR A 283 -1.10 4.83 36.82
C THR A 283 -1.37 6.32 36.70
N GLY A 284 -2.16 6.77 35.71
CA GLY A 284 -2.41 8.20 35.47
C GLY A 284 -1.20 8.98 34.96
N GLU A 285 -0.11 8.30 34.59
CA GLU A 285 1.07 8.94 33.99
C GLU A 285 0.78 9.40 32.55
N TYR A 286 1.47 10.44 32.09
CA TYR A 286 1.27 11.06 30.76
C TYR A 286 -0.12 11.70 30.56
N PRO A 287 -0.64 12.51 31.51
CA PRO A 287 -1.97 13.10 31.38
C PRO A 287 -2.12 14.01 30.15
N ILE A 288 -1.02 14.65 29.72
CA ILE A 288 -0.99 15.48 28.49
C ILE A 288 -0.53 14.65 27.30
N PHE A 289 0.58 13.91 27.45
CA PHE A 289 1.22 13.25 26.30
C PHE A 289 0.39 12.10 25.73
N ALA A 290 -0.32 11.30 26.54
CA ALA A 290 -1.08 10.17 26.01
C ALA A 290 -2.30 10.60 25.14
N PRO A 291 -3.12 11.58 25.56
CA PRO A 291 -4.14 12.16 24.67
C PRO A 291 -3.55 12.87 23.45
N ALA A 292 -2.43 13.60 23.62
CA ALA A 292 -1.76 14.27 22.51
C ALA A 292 -1.22 13.27 21.47
N SER A 293 -0.59 12.18 21.92
CA SER A 293 -0.08 11.14 21.03
C SER A 293 -1.20 10.38 20.31
N ALA A 294 -2.35 10.17 20.96
CA ALA A 294 -3.54 9.63 20.30
C ALA A 294 -4.06 10.58 19.20
N GLY A 295 -4.07 11.88 19.50
CA GLY A 295 -4.38 12.96 18.58
C GLY A 295 -3.45 13.01 17.36
N LEU A 296 -2.15 12.79 17.54
CA LEU A 296 -1.16 13.04 16.51
C LEU A 296 -1.14 11.99 15.37
N ILE A 297 -1.65 10.78 15.59
CA ILE A 297 -1.47 9.67 14.62
C ILE A 297 -2.21 9.91 13.30
N PHE A 298 -3.45 10.43 13.34
CA PHE A 298 -4.20 10.71 12.10
C PHE A 298 -3.52 11.77 11.22
N PRO A 299 -3.08 12.94 11.75
CA PRO A 299 -2.25 13.85 10.97
C PRO A 299 -0.99 13.22 10.36
N LEU A 300 -0.34 12.28 11.06
CA LEU A 300 0.82 11.56 10.51
C LEU A 300 0.44 10.61 9.37
N VAL A 301 -0.76 10.02 9.41
CA VAL A 301 -1.33 9.28 8.29
C VAL A 301 -1.62 10.22 7.11
N VAL A 302 -2.20 11.40 7.34
CA VAL A 302 -2.44 12.40 6.28
C VAL A 302 -1.10 12.89 5.70
N PHE A 303 -0.07 13.04 6.52
CA PHE A 303 1.30 13.33 6.08
C PHE A 303 1.82 12.22 5.17
N ALA A 304 1.68 10.96 5.57
CA ALA A 304 2.08 9.83 4.74
C ALA A 304 1.36 9.82 3.38
N THR A 305 0.05 10.07 3.36
CA THR A 305 -0.71 10.21 2.11
C THR A 305 -0.23 11.39 1.27
N THR A 306 0.17 12.50 1.89
CA THR A 306 0.75 13.65 1.17
C THR A 306 2.05 13.27 0.48
N VAL A 307 2.90 12.46 1.12
CA VAL A 307 4.14 11.96 0.50
C VAL A 307 3.83 11.15 -0.76
N VAL A 308 2.84 10.26 -0.71
CA VAL A 308 2.45 9.41 -1.85
C VAL A 308 1.74 10.19 -2.96
N ARG A 309 0.93 11.21 -2.62
CA ARG A 309 -0.10 11.74 -3.53
C ARG A 309 0.09 13.21 -3.93
N SER A 310 1.06 13.95 -3.37
CA SER A 310 1.22 15.38 -3.68
C SER A 310 2.08 15.69 -4.90
N GLY A 311 2.86 14.71 -5.39
CA GLY A 311 3.88 14.93 -6.44
C GLY A 311 5.09 15.77 -5.99
N VAL A 312 5.09 16.27 -4.74
CA VAL A 312 6.20 17.06 -4.18
C VAL A 312 7.39 16.16 -3.80
N PHE A 313 7.11 14.91 -3.46
CA PHE A 313 8.11 13.92 -3.08
C PHE A 313 8.35 12.99 -4.27
N ARG A 314 9.61 12.81 -4.67
CA ARG A 314 9.97 11.86 -5.73
C ARG A 314 10.15 10.48 -5.13
N SER A 315 9.32 9.51 -5.53
CA SER A 315 9.39 8.13 -5.09
C SER A 315 9.08 7.20 -6.27
N VAL A 316 9.73 6.05 -6.28
CA VAL A 316 9.46 4.96 -7.23
C VAL A 316 8.08 4.32 -7.02
N HIS A 317 7.51 4.46 -5.82
CA HIS A 317 6.16 4.02 -5.46
C HIS A 317 5.11 5.15 -5.54
N SER A 318 5.47 6.31 -6.09
CA SER A 318 4.55 7.44 -6.28
C SER A 318 4.05 7.47 -7.71
N PHE A 319 2.74 7.36 -7.88
CA PHE A 319 2.06 7.35 -9.18
C PHE A 319 1.38 8.70 -9.50
N ALA A 320 1.84 9.80 -8.87
CA ALA A 320 1.08 11.05 -8.83
C ALA A 320 1.31 12.01 -10.01
N ALA A 321 0.21 12.43 -10.64
CA ALA A 321 0.11 13.61 -11.50
C ALA A 321 -1.18 14.41 -11.19
N GLY A 322 -1.06 15.51 -10.44
CA GLY A 322 -2.07 16.59 -10.36
C GLY A 322 -3.12 16.55 -9.21
N GLY A 323 -3.53 17.76 -8.78
CA GLY A 323 -4.90 18.01 -8.31
C GLY A 323 -5.24 17.96 -6.80
N ILE A 324 -5.55 16.76 -6.28
CA ILE A 324 -6.07 16.52 -4.92
C ILE A 324 -5.08 16.96 -3.82
N GLY A 325 -3.79 17.12 -4.15
CA GLY A 325 -2.72 17.48 -3.20
C GLY A 325 -3.05 18.69 -2.31
N THR A 326 -3.71 19.73 -2.85
CA THR A 326 -4.10 20.91 -2.06
C THR A 326 -5.12 20.59 -0.97
N GLY A 327 -6.10 19.72 -1.27
CA GLY A 327 -7.10 19.28 -0.29
C GLY A 327 -6.45 18.49 0.85
N ILE A 328 -5.56 17.56 0.51
CA ILE A 328 -4.83 16.75 1.51
C ILE A 328 -3.90 17.64 2.35
N LEU A 329 -3.20 18.61 1.75
CA LEU A 329 -2.38 19.59 2.47
C LEU A 329 -3.22 20.46 3.42
N PHE A 330 -4.41 20.88 3.00
CA PHE A 330 -5.35 21.59 3.88
C PHE A 330 -5.79 20.70 5.05
N LEU A 331 -6.14 19.44 4.80
CA LEU A 331 -6.49 18.48 5.84
C LEU A 331 -5.31 18.26 6.81
N LEU A 332 -4.09 18.14 6.30
CA LEU A 332 -2.87 18.01 7.10
C LEU A 332 -2.64 19.26 7.96
N ALA A 333 -2.77 20.45 7.37
CA ALA A 333 -2.59 21.71 8.08
C ALA A 333 -3.59 21.86 9.23
N VAL A 334 -4.88 21.61 8.98
CA VAL A 334 -5.94 21.73 10.00
C VAL A 334 -5.76 20.67 11.10
N THR A 335 -5.61 19.41 10.73
CA THR A 335 -5.52 18.30 11.70
C THR A 335 -4.20 18.33 12.47
N GLY A 336 -3.08 18.59 11.80
CA GLY A 336 -1.76 18.74 12.41
C GLY A 336 -1.70 19.93 13.35
N THR A 337 -2.25 21.09 12.96
CA THR A 337 -2.32 22.26 13.86
C THR A 337 -3.17 21.95 15.09
N ALA A 338 -4.33 21.32 14.95
CA ALA A 338 -5.17 20.95 16.09
C ALA A 338 -4.44 19.97 17.03
N ALA A 339 -3.79 18.94 16.48
CA ALA A 339 -3.12 17.90 17.25
C ALA A 339 -1.84 18.39 17.95
N LEU A 340 -1.17 19.43 17.45
CA LEU A 340 0.05 19.98 18.04
C LEU A 340 -0.20 21.22 18.90
N ALA A 341 -0.99 22.18 18.41
CA ALA A 341 -1.20 23.46 19.08
C ALA A 341 -2.05 23.32 20.35
N LEU A 342 -3.12 22.51 20.34
CA LEU A 342 -3.98 22.37 21.53
C LEU A 342 -3.23 21.79 22.73
N PRO A 343 -2.51 20.64 22.63
CA PRO A 343 -1.72 20.14 23.74
C PRO A 343 -0.58 21.06 24.14
N PHE A 344 0.10 21.67 23.17
CA PHE A 344 1.23 22.57 23.44
C PHE A 344 0.78 23.82 24.21
N VAL A 345 -0.30 24.48 23.77
CA VAL A 345 -0.85 25.65 24.45
C VAL A 345 -1.37 25.27 25.84
N TYR A 346 -2.03 24.12 25.97
CA TYR A 346 -2.51 23.65 27.28
C TYR A 346 -1.33 23.44 28.25
N TRP A 347 -0.31 22.71 27.80
CA TRP A 347 0.91 22.48 28.57
C TRP A 347 1.63 23.79 28.92
N PHE A 348 1.69 24.75 28.00
CA PHE A 348 2.34 26.04 28.22
C PHE A 348 1.60 26.90 29.27
N LEU A 349 0.27 26.87 29.28
CA LEU A 349 -0.56 27.64 30.21
C LEU A 349 -0.64 26.98 31.60
N GLU A 350 -0.76 25.66 31.65
CA GLU A 350 -0.99 24.91 32.90
C GLU A 350 0.30 24.31 33.49
N GLY A 351 1.41 24.30 32.74
CA GLY A 351 2.69 23.68 33.11
C GLY A 351 3.39 24.25 34.35
N GLY A 352 2.77 25.19 35.06
CA GLY A 352 3.22 25.71 36.35
C GLY A 352 2.68 24.95 37.58
N THR A 353 1.77 23.99 37.44
CA THR A 353 1.04 23.38 38.58
C THR A 353 1.45 21.95 38.95
N GLU A 354 2.47 21.35 38.31
CA GLU A 354 2.92 20.01 38.67
C GLU A 354 3.60 19.98 40.05
N ARG A 355 2.89 19.39 41.03
CA ARG A 355 3.45 19.01 42.33
C ARG A 355 4.51 17.93 42.12
N ASP A 356 5.76 18.33 42.27
CA ASP A 356 6.92 17.44 42.33
C ASP A 356 6.84 16.58 43.60
N GLU A 357 6.08 15.48 43.58
CA GLU A 357 6.17 14.45 44.61
C GLU A 357 7.55 13.79 44.50
N ARG A 358 8.48 14.34 45.28
CA ARG A 358 9.86 13.86 45.47
C ARG A 358 9.85 12.49 46.17
N GLY A 359 9.57 11.44 45.41
CA GLY A 359 9.85 10.06 45.78
C GLY A 359 11.18 9.59 45.17
N ASP A 360 12.08 9.11 46.01
CA ASP A 360 13.43 8.57 45.76
C ASP A 360 13.72 8.15 44.29
N ARG A 361 14.33 9.06 43.51
CA ARG A 361 14.51 8.89 42.06
C ARG A 361 15.85 8.21 41.75
N SER A 362 15.88 6.89 41.86
CA SER A 362 16.89 6.10 41.16
C SER A 362 16.79 6.36 39.65
N TRP A 363 17.83 6.94 39.04
CA TRP A 363 17.91 7.26 37.61
C TRP A 363 17.56 6.08 36.70
N LEU A 364 17.93 4.85 37.06
CA LEU A 364 17.52 3.62 36.39
C LEU A 364 16.38 2.92 37.14
N SER A 365 15.13 3.28 36.81
CA SER A 365 13.91 2.65 37.33
C SER A 365 13.06 2.06 36.20
N ARG A 366 12.11 1.15 36.52
CA ARG A 366 11.13 0.64 35.53
C ARG A 366 10.42 1.79 34.80
N ARG A 367 10.08 2.84 35.56
CA ARG A 367 9.41 4.03 35.05
C ARG A 367 10.31 4.76 34.05
N THR A 368 11.55 5.09 34.43
CA THR A 368 12.49 5.81 33.56
C THR A 368 12.80 5.05 32.27
N VAL A 369 13.01 3.74 32.36
CA VAL A 369 13.27 2.89 31.18
C VAL A 369 12.06 2.86 30.24
N TYR A 370 10.84 2.81 30.78
CA TYR A 370 9.62 2.89 29.98
C TYR A 370 9.46 4.25 29.29
N HIS A 371 9.76 5.36 29.99
CA HIS A 371 9.79 6.70 29.38
C HIS A 371 10.80 6.77 28.24
N GLY A 372 12.00 6.20 28.44
CA GLY A 372 13.03 6.11 27.40
C GLY A 372 12.56 5.36 26.16
N ALA A 373 11.82 4.26 26.32
CA ALA A 373 11.26 3.51 25.19
C ALA A 373 10.22 4.31 24.38
N VAL A 374 9.30 5.00 25.06
CA VAL A 374 8.32 5.89 24.39
C VAL A 374 9.02 7.02 23.64
N LEU A 375 10.04 7.63 24.26
CA LEU A 375 10.84 8.67 23.63
C LEU A 375 11.62 8.14 22.41
N ALA A 376 12.19 6.93 22.49
CA ALA A 376 12.92 6.31 21.39
C ALA A 376 12.06 6.14 20.13
N PHE A 377 10.81 5.66 20.27
CA PHE A 377 9.88 5.60 19.14
C PHE A 377 9.58 6.98 18.55
N GLY A 378 9.42 8.01 19.39
CA GLY A 378 9.25 9.39 18.94
C GLY A 378 10.46 9.94 18.18
N ILE A 379 11.69 9.62 18.63
CA ILE A 379 12.93 10.01 17.96
C ILE A 379 13.04 9.31 16.60
N LEU A 380 12.73 8.01 16.52
CA LEU A 380 12.73 7.27 15.24
C LEU A 380 11.72 7.89 14.26
N ALA A 381 10.50 8.21 14.72
CA ALA A 381 9.51 8.88 13.89
C ALA A 381 10.01 10.26 13.42
N PHE A 382 10.69 11.01 14.29
CA PHE A 382 11.29 12.30 13.93
C PHE A 382 12.40 12.17 12.88
N ILE A 383 13.30 11.18 13.02
CA ILE A 383 14.35 10.91 12.02
C ILE A 383 13.71 10.66 10.66
N SER A 384 12.67 9.81 10.60
CA SER A 384 11.95 9.53 9.37
C SER A 384 11.27 10.77 8.78
N ILE A 385 10.54 11.56 9.58
CA ILE A 385 9.89 12.80 9.14
C ILE A 385 10.93 13.79 8.60
N TRP A 386 12.05 13.95 9.30
CA TRP A 386 13.10 14.88 8.91
C TRP A 386 13.77 14.46 7.60
N GLY A 387 14.10 13.17 7.45
CA GLY A 387 14.67 12.63 6.21
C GLY A 387 13.81 12.92 4.98
N LEU A 388 12.48 12.83 5.11
CA LEU A 388 11.53 13.15 4.03
C LEU A 388 11.35 14.66 3.82
N SER A 389 11.24 15.41 4.92
CA SER A 389 10.90 16.83 4.84
C SER A 389 12.10 17.69 4.43
N PHE A 390 13.33 17.29 4.76
CA PHE A 390 14.53 18.07 4.51
C PHE A 390 14.77 18.36 3.01
N PRO A 391 14.70 17.37 2.09
CA PRO A 391 14.75 17.62 0.64
C PRO A 391 13.79 18.70 0.17
N VAL A 392 12.53 18.60 0.59
CA VAL A 392 11.46 19.52 0.18
C VAL A 392 11.72 20.93 0.72
N LEU A 393 12.07 21.04 2.00
CA LEU A 393 12.39 22.32 2.63
C LEU A 393 13.62 22.97 2.01
N ARG A 394 14.66 22.19 1.70
CA ARG A 394 15.88 22.70 1.07
C ARG A 394 15.62 23.16 -0.36
N ASN A 395 14.86 22.40 -1.14
CA ASN A 395 14.45 22.81 -2.48
C ASN A 395 13.65 24.11 -2.42
N ALA A 396 12.65 24.20 -1.53
CA ALA A 396 11.87 25.43 -1.35
C ALA A 396 12.71 26.65 -0.93
N ALA A 397 13.75 26.45 -0.10
CA ALA A 397 14.59 27.54 0.39
C ALA A 397 15.71 27.97 -0.57
N THR A 398 16.24 27.04 -1.38
CA THR A 398 17.47 27.27 -2.17
C THR A 398 17.30 27.03 -3.67
N GLY A 399 16.20 26.42 -4.10
CA GLY A 399 15.99 25.94 -5.47
C GLY A 399 16.85 24.73 -5.85
N VAL A 400 17.60 24.15 -4.91
CA VAL A 400 18.48 23.01 -5.15
C VAL A 400 17.83 21.75 -4.62
N GLU A 401 17.47 20.86 -5.54
CA GLU A 401 17.01 19.51 -5.23
C GLU A 401 18.13 18.65 -4.64
N VAL A 402 17.81 17.89 -3.59
CA VAL A 402 18.65 16.84 -3.01
C VAL A 402 17.79 15.64 -2.71
N SER A 403 18.38 14.46 -2.69
CA SER A 403 17.78 13.26 -2.11
C SER A 403 18.49 12.90 -0.80
N VAL A 404 17.77 12.22 0.08
CA VAL A 404 18.31 11.62 1.30
C VAL A 404 18.37 10.12 1.08
N GLY A 405 19.58 9.56 1.11
CA GLY A 405 19.79 8.12 0.92
C GLY A 405 19.66 7.31 2.22
N GLN A 406 19.77 6.00 2.09
CA GLN A 406 19.65 5.02 3.18
C GLN A 406 20.60 5.29 4.36
N ASP A 407 21.81 5.81 4.09
CA ASP A 407 22.80 6.16 5.12
C ASP A 407 22.23 7.09 6.20
N HIS A 408 21.37 8.04 5.83
CA HIS A 408 20.73 8.91 6.81
C HIS A 408 19.88 8.11 7.80
N TYR A 409 18.98 7.27 7.28
CA TYR A 409 18.06 6.51 8.11
C TYR A 409 18.80 5.49 8.96
N ASN A 410 19.74 4.75 8.38
CA ASN A 410 20.51 3.72 9.07
C ASN A 410 21.38 4.32 10.19
N LEU A 411 22.16 5.36 9.89
CA LEU A 411 23.13 5.91 10.84
C LEU A 411 22.49 6.68 11.99
N TRP A 412 21.38 7.39 11.75
CA TRP A 412 20.66 8.10 12.81
C TRP A 412 19.76 7.18 13.64
N SER A 413 19.18 6.14 13.02
CA SER A 413 18.29 5.21 13.72
C SER A 413 19.06 4.17 14.54
N TYR A 414 20.22 3.71 14.05
CA TYR A 414 21.00 2.64 14.70
C TYR A 414 21.26 2.87 16.20
N PRO A 415 21.78 4.04 16.65
CA PRO A 415 22.04 4.25 18.08
C PRO A 415 20.77 4.17 18.91
N VAL A 416 19.65 4.66 18.37
CA VAL A 416 18.35 4.65 19.04
C VAL A 416 17.83 3.22 19.16
N VAL A 417 17.91 2.42 18.08
CA VAL A 417 17.48 1.01 18.07
C VAL A 417 18.33 0.16 19.02
N ALA A 418 19.65 0.31 18.99
CA ALA A 418 20.55 -0.44 19.88
C ALA A 418 20.27 -0.15 21.37
N VAL A 419 20.10 1.13 21.73
CA VAL A 419 19.74 1.55 23.09
C VAL A 419 18.35 1.04 23.45
N MET A 420 17.38 1.09 22.53
CA MET A 420 16.01 0.61 22.76
C MET A 420 15.97 -0.90 23.04
N LEU A 421 16.76 -1.71 22.32
CA LEU A 421 16.87 -3.16 22.57
C LEU A 421 17.48 -3.44 23.95
N LEU A 422 18.56 -2.75 24.33
CA LEU A 422 19.16 -2.88 25.67
C LEU A 422 18.18 -2.45 26.77
N ALA A 423 17.51 -1.31 26.60
CA ALA A 423 16.53 -0.77 27.53
C ALA A 423 15.30 -1.68 27.66
N GLY A 424 14.82 -2.26 26.56
CA GLY A 424 13.68 -3.18 26.57
C GLY A 424 14.00 -4.50 27.28
N GLY A 425 15.19 -5.07 27.06
CA GLY A 425 15.63 -6.25 27.80
C GLY A 425 15.84 -5.96 29.29
N LEU A 426 16.41 -4.80 29.62
CA LEU A 426 16.52 -4.30 31.00
C LEU A 426 15.13 -4.22 31.66
N TYR A 427 14.16 -3.61 30.96
CA TYR A 427 12.79 -3.47 31.44
C TYR A 427 12.15 -4.83 31.73
N ALA A 428 12.27 -5.80 30.82
CA ALA A 428 11.65 -7.11 30.96
C ALA A 428 12.14 -7.86 32.23
N ILE A 429 13.43 -7.78 32.55
CA ILE A 429 13.99 -8.39 33.77
C ILE A 429 13.62 -7.58 35.02
N LEU A 430 13.60 -6.25 34.92
CA LEU A 430 13.16 -5.40 36.03
C LEU A 430 11.72 -5.68 36.41
N ASP A 431 10.82 -5.89 35.44
CA ASP A 431 9.39 -6.14 35.63
C ASP A 431 9.10 -7.37 36.52
N VAL A 432 9.94 -8.42 36.42
CA VAL A 432 9.86 -9.62 37.29
C VAL A 432 10.61 -9.49 38.62
N GLY A 433 11.12 -8.30 38.95
CA GLY A 433 11.70 -7.98 40.26
C GLY A 433 13.19 -8.33 40.41
N ARG A 434 13.88 -8.71 39.35
CA ARG A 434 15.28 -9.19 39.40
C ARG A 434 16.30 -8.07 39.13
N ARG A 435 16.33 -7.03 39.96
CA ARG A 435 17.12 -5.82 39.71
C ARG A 435 18.62 -6.05 39.50
N ARG A 436 19.28 -6.84 40.37
CA ARG A 436 20.74 -7.11 40.24
C ARG A 436 21.07 -7.79 38.92
N LEU A 437 20.32 -8.83 38.56
CA LEU A 437 20.47 -9.54 37.29
C LEU A 437 20.23 -8.61 36.10
N ALA A 438 19.20 -7.76 36.17
CA ALA A 438 18.88 -6.82 35.10
C ALA A 438 20.08 -5.89 34.80
N MET A 439 20.66 -5.28 35.85
CA MET A 439 21.81 -4.38 35.70
C MET A 439 23.06 -5.12 35.19
N GLN A 440 23.36 -6.30 35.75
CA GLN A 440 24.54 -7.09 35.36
C GLN A 440 24.43 -7.59 33.92
N ALA A 441 23.27 -8.14 33.54
CA ALA A 441 23.04 -8.65 32.19
C ALA A 441 23.07 -7.52 31.16
N THR A 442 22.39 -6.40 31.41
CA THR A 442 22.42 -5.25 30.51
C THR A 442 23.82 -4.67 30.37
N ALA A 443 24.59 -4.55 31.46
CA ALA A 443 25.97 -4.08 31.40
C ALA A 443 26.88 -5.04 30.61
N ALA A 444 26.77 -6.35 30.85
CA ALA A 444 27.52 -7.36 30.12
C ALA A 444 27.20 -7.33 28.62
N VAL A 445 25.91 -7.26 28.27
CA VAL A 445 25.47 -7.19 26.87
C VAL A 445 25.89 -5.87 26.23
N ALA A 446 25.83 -4.74 26.92
CA ALA A 446 26.33 -3.47 26.40
C ALA A 446 27.84 -3.52 26.09
N VAL A 447 28.64 -4.17 26.94
CA VAL A 447 30.06 -4.41 26.67
C VAL A 447 30.22 -5.33 25.44
N LEU A 448 29.44 -6.40 25.33
CA LEU A 448 29.45 -7.27 24.14
C LEU A 448 29.04 -6.52 22.87
N THR A 449 28.05 -5.62 22.94
CA THR A 449 27.66 -4.74 21.83
C THR A 449 28.81 -3.86 21.38
N ILE A 450 29.54 -3.24 22.34
CA ILE A 450 30.70 -2.41 22.03
C ILE A 450 31.81 -3.26 21.39
N ILE A 451 32.11 -4.43 21.94
CA ILE A 451 33.12 -5.35 21.38
C ILE A 451 32.73 -5.74 19.96
N ALA A 452 31.49 -6.19 19.75
CA ALA A 452 30.96 -6.58 18.45
C ALA A 452 31.01 -5.44 17.43
N ALA A 453 30.80 -4.19 17.85
CA ALA A 453 30.87 -3.01 17.00
C ALA A 453 32.26 -2.78 16.38
N PHE A 454 33.32 -3.37 16.94
CA PHE A 454 34.69 -3.29 16.40
C PHE A 454 35.15 -4.58 15.72
N ILE A 455 34.27 -5.58 15.55
CA ILE A 455 34.57 -6.83 14.83
C ILE A 455 34.00 -6.70 13.41
N THR A 456 34.89 -6.50 12.44
CA THR A 456 34.53 -6.34 11.02
C THR A 456 35.28 -7.36 10.15
N PRO A 457 34.67 -8.53 9.87
CA PRO A 457 35.28 -9.57 9.05
C PRO A 457 35.64 -9.11 7.62
N SER A 458 34.83 -8.23 7.03
CA SER A 458 35.08 -7.60 5.73
C SER A 458 34.50 -6.18 5.69
N ALA A 459 34.77 -5.44 4.61
CA ALA A 459 34.28 -4.06 4.44
C ALA A 459 32.74 -3.96 4.45
N ASN A 460 32.04 -4.99 4.00
CA ASN A 460 30.56 -4.98 3.94
C ASN A 460 29.93 -4.97 5.33
N TRP A 461 30.66 -5.34 6.40
CA TRP A 461 30.14 -5.36 7.76
C TRP A 461 30.05 -3.98 8.40
N TYR A 462 30.66 -2.94 7.81
CA TYR A 462 30.48 -1.57 8.28
C TYR A 462 29.05 -1.09 8.03
N LEU A 463 28.48 -0.32 8.97
CA LEU A 463 27.14 0.25 8.83
C LEU A 463 27.03 1.25 7.67
N SER A 464 28.14 1.87 7.28
CA SER A 464 28.27 2.74 6.10
C SER A 464 29.76 2.94 5.76
N SER A 465 30.06 3.61 4.64
CA SER A 465 31.42 3.95 4.21
C SER A 465 31.65 5.47 4.26
N PRO A 466 31.78 6.08 5.45
CA PRO A 466 31.83 7.53 5.59
C PRO A 466 33.14 8.14 5.10
N ASN A 467 33.06 9.28 4.42
CA ASN A 467 34.19 10.09 3.95
C ASN A 467 34.82 10.92 5.07
N ALA A 468 36.05 11.40 4.85
CA ALA A 468 36.76 12.25 5.82
C ALA A 468 36.04 13.59 6.11
N HIS A 469 35.26 14.07 5.15
CA HIS A 469 34.48 15.30 5.24
C HIS A 469 33.07 15.11 5.79
N ASP A 470 32.65 13.86 6.03
CA ASP A 470 31.31 13.60 6.55
C ASP A 470 31.17 14.05 8.00
N PRO A 471 29.94 14.36 8.44
CA PRO A 471 29.67 14.71 9.83
C PRO A 471 30.24 13.68 10.81
N LEU A 472 30.67 14.15 11.98
CA LEU A 472 31.29 13.29 13.01
C LEU A 472 30.43 12.06 13.34
N VAL A 473 29.10 12.21 13.42
CA VAL A 473 28.17 11.11 13.69
C VAL A 473 28.26 10.02 12.61
N TYR A 474 28.32 10.41 11.33
CA TYR A 474 28.40 9.46 10.21
C TYR A 474 29.73 8.72 10.26
N ARG A 475 30.81 9.42 10.57
CA ARG A 475 32.14 8.83 10.73
C ARG A 475 32.22 7.89 11.93
N ILE A 476 31.61 8.23 13.06
CA ILE A 476 31.64 7.37 14.26
C ILE A 476 30.75 6.14 14.05
N VAL A 477 29.50 6.35 13.65
CA VAL A 477 28.50 5.27 13.56
C VAL A 477 28.75 4.40 12.32
N GLY A 478 29.09 5.00 11.17
CA GLY A 478 29.32 4.26 9.93
C GLY A 478 30.48 3.27 10.02
N ASN A 479 31.53 3.62 10.79
CA ASN A 479 32.66 2.72 11.04
C ASN A 479 32.39 1.63 12.08
N LEU A 480 31.17 1.52 12.63
CA LEU A 480 30.80 0.40 13.49
C LEU A 480 30.34 -0.78 12.65
N SER A 481 30.57 -1.99 13.17
CA SER A 481 30.09 -3.24 12.60
C SER A 481 28.60 -3.42 12.84
N VAL A 482 27.85 -3.86 11.82
CA VAL A 482 26.46 -4.31 11.93
C VAL A 482 26.29 -5.47 12.94
N LEU A 483 27.36 -6.24 13.21
CA LEU A 483 27.37 -7.31 14.21
C LEU A 483 26.95 -6.84 15.61
N SER A 484 27.16 -5.56 15.93
CA SER A 484 26.77 -4.95 17.19
C SER A 484 25.28 -5.06 17.52
N ILE A 485 24.41 -5.23 16.52
CA ILE A 485 22.96 -5.33 16.72
C ILE A 485 22.54 -6.70 17.28
N VAL A 486 23.37 -7.73 17.11
CA VAL A 486 23.04 -9.11 17.50
C VAL A 486 22.99 -9.30 19.02
N PRO A 487 24.02 -8.91 19.82
CA PRO A 487 23.95 -9.05 21.28
C PRO A 487 22.72 -8.39 21.93
N PRO A 488 22.36 -7.12 21.64
CA PRO A 488 21.22 -6.48 22.27
C PRO A 488 19.89 -7.05 21.78
N ALA A 489 19.76 -7.47 20.51
CA ALA A 489 18.57 -8.13 20.00
C ALA A 489 18.34 -9.50 20.66
N GLY A 490 19.39 -10.32 20.76
CA GLY A 490 19.35 -11.61 21.46
C GLY A 490 19.01 -11.47 22.94
N PHE A 491 19.62 -10.50 23.62
CA PHE A 491 19.30 -10.16 25.01
C PHE A 491 17.84 -9.75 25.19
N PHE A 492 17.33 -8.88 24.31
CA PHE A 492 15.95 -8.43 24.33
C PHE A 492 14.99 -9.61 24.16
N ALA A 493 15.18 -10.44 23.12
CA ALA A 493 14.32 -11.59 22.86
C ALA A 493 14.35 -12.61 24.02
N ALA A 494 15.52 -12.91 24.57
CA ALA A 494 15.68 -13.81 25.72
C ALA A 494 15.03 -13.24 26.99
N ALA A 495 15.19 -11.94 27.26
CA ALA A 495 14.61 -11.28 28.42
C ALA A 495 13.08 -11.25 28.36
N TRP A 496 12.49 -10.97 27.20
CA TRP A 496 11.04 -11.00 27.00
C TRP A 496 10.46 -12.42 27.11
N THR A 497 11.16 -13.41 26.56
CA THR A 497 10.81 -14.84 26.71
C THR A 497 10.88 -15.27 28.19
N GLY A 498 11.95 -14.90 28.90
CA GLY A 498 12.10 -15.17 30.32
C GLY A 498 11.00 -14.50 31.16
N ARG A 499 10.63 -13.25 30.83
CA ARG A 499 9.52 -12.52 31.45
C ARG A 499 8.18 -13.24 31.24
N TYR A 500 7.91 -13.71 30.02
CA TYR A 500 6.71 -14.48 29.69
C TYR A 500 6.60 -15.74 30.57
N VAL A 501 7.65 -16.56 30.59
CA VAL A 501 7.69 -17.80 31.39
C VAL A 501 7.44 -17.49 32.87
N ALA A 502 8.09 -16.46 33.41
CA ALA A 502 7.95 -16.08 34.81
C ALA A 502 6.52 -15.61 35.17
N ARG A 503 5.82 -14.93 34.25
CA ARG A 503 4.46 -14.42 34.48
C ARG A 503 3.37 -15.47 34.27
N VAL A 504 3.54 -16.38 33.33
CA VAL A 504 2.50 -17.36 32.95
C VAL A 504 2.55 -18.62 33.82
N ARG A 505 3.72 -18.97 34.37
CA ARG A 505 3.89 -20.17 35.20
C ARG A 505 2.95 -20.14 36.42
N GLY A 506 2.12 -21.17 36.55
CA GLY A 506 1.18 -21.31 37.67
C GLY A 506 -0.09 -20.45 37.57
N VAL A 507 -0.26 -19.65 36.51
CA VAL A 507 -1.50 -18.87 36.32
C VAL A 507 -2.55 -19.72 35.58
N PRO A 508 -3.78 -19.89 36.09
CA PRO A 508 -4.80 -20.71 35.44
C PRO A 508 -5.54 -19.97 34.30
N SER A 509 -5.59 -18.64 34.33
CA SER A 509 -6.39 -17.83 33.39
C SER A 509 -5.88 -17.94 31.94
N ARG A 510 -6.66 -18.57 31.07
CA ARG A 510 -6.36 -18.69 29.63
C ARG A 510 -6.19 -17.34 28.94
N LEU A 511 -7.03 -16.36 29.31
CA LEU A 511 -7.00 -15.03 28.71
C LEU A 511 -5.73 -14.26 29.09
N PHE A 512 -5.30 -14.37 30.34
CA PHE A 512 -4.03 -13.79 30.78
C PHE A 512 -2.85 -14.40 30.02
N LYS A 513 -2.86 -15.72 29.82
CA LYS A 513 -1.85 -16.41 29.00
C LYS A 513 -1.86 -15.91 27.57
N LEU A 514 -3.03 -15.83 26.93
CA LEU A 514 -3.16 -15.34 25.55
C LEU A 514 -2.61 -13.92 25.40
N ARG A 515 -2.94 -13.02 26.35
CA ARG A 515 -2.40 -11.66 26.38
C ARG A 515 -0.88 -11.62 26.49
N GLU A 516 -0.32 -12.36 27.44
CA GLU A 516 1.13 -12.40 27.66
C GLU A 516 1.86 -13.10 26.49
N THR A 517 1.24 -14.11 25.87
CA THR A 517 1.71 -14.71 24.62
C THR A 517 1.75 -13.65 23.51
N GLY A 518 0.68 -12.87 23.35
CA GLY A 518 0.66 -11.79 22.36
C GLY A 518 1.78 -10.79 22.55
N ILE A 519 2.00 -10.35 23.80
CA ILE A 519 3.08 -9.41 24.16
C ILE A 519 4.46 -9.99 23.79
N VAL A 520 4.77 -11.24 24.17
CA VAL A 520 6.10 -11.80 23.87
C VAL A 520 6.33 -12.01 22.38
N LEU A 521 5.32 -12.45 21.63
CA LEU A 521 5.42 -12.65 20.18
C LEU A 521 5.71 -11.33 19.45
N ILE A 522 5.04 -10.24 19.84
CA ILE A 522 5.29 -8.91 19.28
C ILE A 522 6.76 -8.51 19.47
N HIS A 523 7.27 -8.61 20.70
CA HIS A 523 8.61 -8.13 21.02
C HIS A 523 9.68 -9.04 20.39
N VAL A 524 9.55 -10.36 20.52
CA VAL A 524 10.48 -11.30 19.90
C VAL A 524 10.45 -11.18 18.36
N GLY A 525 9.27 -11.05 17.75
CA GLY A 525 9.12 -10.82 16.32
C GLY A 525 9.84 -9.56 15.85
N GLY A 526 9.69 -8.45 16.58
CA GLY A 526 10.43 -7.21 16.28
C GLY A 526 11.96 -7.37 16.39
N ALA A 527 12.46 -8.13 17.36
CA ALA A 527 13.90 -8.40 17.48
C ALA A 527 14.43 -9.27 16.33
N VAL A 528 13.66 -10.29 15.92
CA VAL A 528 13.98 -11.11 14.74
C VAL A 528 14.01 -10.25 13.48
N LEU A 529 13.01 -9.38 13.29
CA LEU A 529 12.92 -8.49 12.14
C LEU A 529 14.11 -7.52 12.07
N VAL A 530 14.48 -6.89 13.18
CA VAL A 530 15.64 -5.98 13.24
C VAL A 530 16.93 -6.69 12.82
N VAL A 531 17.15 -7.92 13.28
CA VAL A 531 18.33 -8.71 12.87
C VAL A 531 18.23 -9.12 11.41
N ALA A 532 17.11 -9.70 10.97
CA ALA A 532 16.96 -10.20 9.61
C ALA A 532 17.16 -9.09 8.56
N VAL A 533 16.50 -7.94 8.73
CA VAL A 533 16.62 -6.79 7.82
C VAL A 533 18.03 -6.19 7.83
N SER A 534 18.73 -6.21 8.96
CA SER A 534 20.10 -5.66 9.04
C SER A 534 21.14 -6.53 8.33
N PHE A 535 20.85 -7.82 8.15
CA PHE A 535 21.81 -8.79 7.63
C PHE A 535 21.45 -9.35 6.24
N ILE A 536 20.22 -9.15 5.76
CA ILE A 536 19.78 -9.73 4.49
C ILE A 536 20.65 -9.27 3.32
N TYR A 537 20.90 -7.97 3.21
CA TYR A 537 21.77 -7.40 2.17
C TYR A 537 23.27 -7.61 2.43
N LEU A 538 23.65 -7.97 3.67
CA LEU A 538 25.04 -8.28 4.00
C LEU A 538 25.46 -9.64 3.44
N PHE A 539 24.51 -10.58 3.44
CA PHE A 539 24.73 -11.95 3.01
C PHE A 539 24.10 -12.26 1.66
N SER A 540 23.48 -11.27 0.99
CA SER A 540 22.97 -11.46 -0.35
C SER A 540 24.11 -11.59 -1.35
N SER A 541 23.93 -12.48 -2.32
CA SER A 541 24.83 -12.65 -3.47
C SER A 541 24.05 -12.45 -4.75
N SER A 542 24.69 -11.87 -5.76
CA SER A 542 24.13 -11.68 -7.10
C SER A 542 25.09 -12.28 -8.11
N ALA A 543 24.56 -13.01 -9.09
CA ALA A 543 25.31 -13.57 -10.20
C ALA A 543 24.49 -13.46 -11.49
N SER A 544 25.12 -13.07 -12.60
CA SER A 544 24.41 -12.85 -13.87
C SER A 544 25.13 -13.51 -15.04
N VAL A 545 24.37 -14.01 -16.00
CA VAL A 545 24.86 -14.62 -17.23
C VAL A 545 24.10 -14.08 -18.44
N ALA A 546 24.81 -13.90 -19.56
CA ALA A 546 24.19 -13.58 -20.83
C ALA A 546 24.01 -14.88 -21.63
N VAL A 547 22.78 -15.19 -22.00
CA VAL A 547 22.40 -16.34 -22.82
C VAL A 547 22.18 -15.84 -24.25
N ILE A 548 22.92 -16.40 -25.20
CA ILE A 548 22.86 -16.03 -26.63
C ILE A 548 22.03 -17.08 -27.38
N GLY A 549 21.23 -16.65 -28.37
CA GLY A 549 20.42 -17.56 -29.19
C GLY A 549 19.15 -18.07 -28.50
N VAL A 550 18.61 -17.28 -27.57
CA VAL A 550 17.38 -17.60 -26.83
C VAL A 550 16.17 -17.72 -27.78
N ASP A 551 16.19 -16.97 -28.87
CA ASP A 551 15.21 -16.99 -29.96
C ASP A 551 15.22 -18.29 -30.79
N GLU A 552 16.28 -19.09 -30.71
CA GLU A 552 16.40 -20.37 -31.42
C GLU A 552 15.88 -21.56 -30.60
N VAL A 553 15.67 -21.38 -29.28
CA VAL A 553 15.36 -22.47 -28.33
C VAL A 553 14.00 -23.13 -28.59
N GLY A 554 12.97 -22.36 -28.94
CA GLY A 554 11.63 -22.90 -29.23
C GLY A 554 11.56 -23.84 -30.45
N ASN A 555 12.59 -23.83 -31.31
CA ASN A 555 12.69 -24.69 -32.50
C ASN A 555 13.55 -25.95 -32.32
N ASP A 556 14.33 -26.04 -31.24
CA ASP A 556 15.25 -27.14 -30.96
C ASP A 556 14.83 -27.92 -29.69
N SER A 557 15.13 -29.23 -29.65
CA SER A 557 14.76 -30.09 -28.51
C SER A 557 15.78 -30.08 -27.35
N GLU A 558 16.89 -29.34 -27.48
CA GLU A 558 17.94 -29.29 -26.45
C GLU A 558 17.99 -27.91 -25.77
N PRO A 559 18.02 -27.85 -24.43
CA PRO A 559 18.07 -26.58 -23.71
C PRO A 559 19.43 -25.88 -23.90
N VAL A 560 19.42 -24.55 -23.93
CA VAL A 560 20.66 -23.76 -23.88
C VAL A 560 21.16 -23.73 -22.44
N VAL A 561 22.38 -24.22 -22.24
CA VAL A 561 23.00 -24.34 -20.92
C VAL A 561 24.19 -23.40 -20.84
N GLU A 562 24.17 -22.49 -19.87
CA GLU A 562 25.23 -21.50 -19.65
C GLU A 562 25.72 -21.52 -18.19
N ASP A 563 27.04 -21.57 -18.02
CA ASP A 563 27.69 -21.45 -16.72
C ASP A 563 27.75 -19.99 -16.29
N VAL A 564 27.31 -19.69 -15.07
CA VAL A 564 27.25 -18.32 -14.56
C VAL A 564 28.62 -17.89 -14.03
N PRO A 565 29.25 -16.84 -14.59
CA PRO A 565 30.59 -16.40 -14.20
C PRO A 565 30.75 -16.18 -12.70
N GLU A 566 31.90 -16.58 -12.17
CA GLU A 566 32.29 -16.39 -10.76
C GLU A 566 31.33 -17.04 -9.74
N SER A 567 30.54 -18.03 -10.15
CA SER A 567 29.63 -18.77 -9.29
C SER A 567 29.59 -20.28 -9.62
N GLU A 568 28.87 -21.06 -8.81
CA GLU A 568 28.58 -22.48 -9.07
C GLU A 568 27.22 -22.67 -9.79
N TYR A 569 26.59 -21.58 -10.21
CA TYR A 569 25.30 -21.64 -10.88
C TYR A 569 25.43 -22.00 -12.36
N THR A 570 24.49 -22.82 -12.84
CA THR A 570 24.29 -23.09 -14.26
C THR A 570 22.82 -22.81 -14.60
N VAL A 571 22.56 -22.09 -15.69
CA VAL A 571 21.21 -21.74 -16.14
C VAL A 571 20.88 -22.55 -17.39
N HIS A 572 19.74 -23.24 -17.35
CA HIS A 572 19.18 -23.99 -18.46
C HIS A 572 17.96 -23.23 -18.98
N VAL A 573 18.02 -22.75 -20.22
CA VAL A 573 16.88 -22.15 -20.92
C VAL A 573 16.24 -23.22 -21.79
N THR A 574 15.00 -23.59 -21.47
CA THR A 574 14.29 -24.69 -22.16
C THR A 574 13.32 -24.21 -23.21
N ASN A 575 12.83 -22.97 -23.10
CA ASN A 575 11.88 -22.39 -24.02
C ASN A 575 11.97 -20.87 -24.00
N TYR A 576 11.56 -20.26 -25.11
CA TYR A 576 11.38 -18.82 -25.24
C TYR A 576 10.14 -18.57 -26.09
N ASP A 577 9.18 -17.87 -25.51
CA ASP A 577 7.94 -17.51 -26.17
C ASP A 577 7.72 -15.99 -26.06
N THR A 578 7.06 -15.44 -27.07
CA THR A 578 6.59 -14.05 -27.03
C THR A 578 5.07 -14.08 -26.98
N VAL A 579 4.51 -13.58 -25.88
CA VAL A 579 3.06 -13.54 -25.64
C VAL A 579 2.57 -12.11 -25.78
N GLU A 580 1.56 -11.93 -26.63
CA GLU A 580 0.93 -10.64 -26.90
C GLU A 580 -0.38 -10.52 -26.11
N GLU A 581 -0.55 -9.44 -25.33
CA GLU A 581 -1.79 -9.16 -24.59
C GLU A 581 -2.43 -7.82 -24.99
N PRO A 582 -3.75 -7.78 -25.26
CA PRO A 582 -4.60 -8.95 -25.55
C PRO A 582 -4.06 -9.74 -26.73
N THR A 583 -4.37 -11.03 -26.83
CA THR A 583 -4.08 -11.77 -28.06
C THR A 583 -4.94 -11.23 -29.21
N ILE A 584 -4.57 -11.52 -30.46
CA ILE A 584 -5.41 -11.15 -31.61
C ILE A 584 -6.84 -11.71 -31.51
N GLU A 585 -7.00 -12.90 -30.91
CA GLU A 585 -8.29 -13.51 -30.64
C GLU A 585 -9.10 -12.74 -29.59
N ASP A 586 -8.45 -12.30 -28.51
CA ASP A 586 -9.09 -11.53 -27.44
C ASP A 586 -9.43 -10.10 -27.87
N ALA A 587 -8.64 -9.54 -28.79
CA ALA A 587 -8.86 -8.22 -29.35
C ALA A 587 -9.97 -8.18 -30.42
N ALA A 588 -10.25 -9.32 -31.07
CA ALA A 588 -11.25 -9.41 -32.11
C ALA A 588 -12.67 -9.47 -31.53
N ARG A 589 -13.55 -8.61 -32.03
CA ARG A 589 -14.94 -8.48 -31.57
C ARG A 589 -15.85 -9.49 -32.24
N SER A 590 -16.91 -9.89 -31.55
CA SER A 590 -18.02 -10.60 -32.20
C SER A 590 -18.79 -9.68 -33.14
N PRO A 591 -19.52 -10.22 -34.14
CA PRO A 591 -20.32 -9.41 -35.06
C PRO A 591 -21.31 -8.48 -34.36
N SER A 592 -21.91 -8.94 -33.25
CA SER A 592 -22.86 -8.15 -32.48
C SER A 592 -22.25 -6.95 -31.74
N GLU A 593 -20.94 -7.02 -31.44
CA GLU A 593 -20.18 -5.96 -30.78
C GLU A 593 -19.70 -4.92 -31.78
N VAL A 594 -19.34 -5.33 -33.00
CA VAL A 594 -18.97 -4.42 -34.10
C VAL A 594 -20.08 -3.39 -34.35
N LEU A 595 -21.34 -3.81 -34.32
CA LEU A 595 -22.51 -2.91 -34.52
C LEU A 595 -22.74 -1.90 -33.39
N ARG A 596 -22.03 -2.01 -32.26
CA ARG A 596 -22.21 -1.11 -31.10
C ARG A 596 -21.11 -0.06 -30.99
N VAL A 597 -20.07 -0.17 -31.81
CA VAL A 597 -18.88 0.66 -31.73
C VAL A 597 -18.77 1.49 -33.01
N ASP A 598 -18.71 2.81 -32.85
CA ASP A 598 -18.53 3.75 -33.95
C ASP A 598 -17.02 3.95 -34.20
N GLU A 599 -16.45 3.09 -35.04
CA GLU A 599 -15.03 3.08 -35.40
C GLU A 599 -14.83 3.01 -36.92
N ASP A 600 -13.88 3.79 -37.43
CA ASP A 600 -13.48 3.78 -38.84
C ASP A 600 -12.95 2.41 -39.32
N ALA A 601 -12.43 1.58 -38.40
CA ALA A 601 -11.96 0.22 -38.68
C ALA A 601 -12.03 -0.66 -37.41
N SER A 602 -12.61 -1.85 -37.54
CA SER A 602 -12.80 -2.80 -36.42
C SER A 602 -12.14 -4.15 -36.73
N LEU A 603 -11.60 -4.80 -35.70
CA LEU A 603 -11.13 -6.19 -35.74
C LEU A 603 -12.31 -7.09 -35.35
N VAL A 604 -12.72 -7.99 -36.24
CA VAL A 604 -13.89 -8.87 -36.07
C VAL A 604 -13.47 -10.34 -36.13
N ARG A 605 -14.12 -11.18 -35.32
CA ARG A 605 -14.04 -12.64 -35.35
C ARG A 605 -15.44 -13.23 -35.47
N GLY A 606 -15.60 -14.27 -36.28
CA GLY A 606 -16.82 -15.06 -36.34
C GLY A 606 -16.72 -16.23 -37.30
N GLU A 607 -17.67 -17.14 -37.23
CA GLU A 607 -17.82 -18.28 -38.15
C GLU A 607 -18.55 -17.82 -39.42
N ILE A 608 -18.03 -18.18 -40.59
CA ILE A 608 -18.71 -17.91 -41.86
C ILE A 608 -19.89 -18.86 -42.01
N THR A 609 -21.12 -18.35 -41.97
CA THR A 609 -22.33 -19.18 -42.09
C THR A 609 -22.97 -19.14 -43.47
N GLU A 610 -22.74 -18.06 -44.22
CA GLU A 610 -23.30 -17.85 -45.56
C GLU A 610 -22.31 -17.05 -46.42
N THR A 611 -22.30 -17.30 -47.74
CA THR A 611 -21.46 -16.58 -48.70
C THR A 611 -22.29 -16.16 -49.89
N ASP A 612 -22.11 -14.93 -50.38
CA ASP A 612 -22.81 -14.41 -51.57
C ASP A 612 -21.89 -13.50 -52.39
N THR A 613 -22.40 -12.96 -53.50
CA THR A 613 -21.71 -11.99 -54.34
C THR A 613 -22.63 -10.80 -54.63
N ILE A 614 -22.27 -9.62 -54.13
CA ILE A 614 -23.03 -8.38 -54.31
C ILE A 614 -22.24 -7.43 -55.20
N GLU A 615 -22.82 -7.01 -56.32
CA GLU A 615 -22.20 -6.10 -57.31
C GLU A 615 -20.79 -6.52 -57.80
N GLY A 616 -20.46 -7.81 -57.74
CA GLY A 616 -19.16 -8.35 -58.14
C GLY A 616 -18.13 -8.46 -57.00
N THR A 617 -18.52 -8.12 -55.77
CA THR A 617 -17.74 -8.28 -54.55
C THR A 617 -18.18 -9.53 -53.81
N ASN A 618 -17.24 -10.40 -53.46
CA ASN A 618 -17.52 -11.55 -52.60
C ASN A 618 -17.83 -11.06 -51.18
N VAL A 619 -18.89 -11.59 -50.59
CA VAL A 619 -19.29 -11.27 -49.21
C VAL A 619 -19.56 -12.54 -48.42
N ALA A 620 -19.33 -12.49 -47.10
CA ALA A 620 -19.57 -13.60 -46.19
C ALA A 620 -20.25 -13.14 -44.91
N ARG A 621 -21.29 -13.85 -44.49
CA ARG A 621 -22.04 -13.59 -43.26
C ARG A 621 -21.34 -14.23 -42.07
N LEU A 622 -21.21 -13.50 -40.97
CA LEU A 622 -20.62 -13.98 -39.73
C LEU A 622 -21.68 -14.37 -38.70
N ASP A 623 -21.55 -15.53 -38.05
CA ASP A 623 -22.36 -16.02 -36.91
C ASP A 623 -23.89 -15.95 -37.12
N ASP A 624 -24.39 -16.13 -38.34
CA ASP A 624 -25.81 -15.87 -38.69
C ASP A 624 -26.31 -14.46 -38.29
N SER A 625 -25.39 -13.51 -38.11
CA SER A 625 -25.67 -12.13 -37.72
C SER A 625 -26.04 -11.26 -38.93
N THR A 626 -26.35 -9.99 -38.71
CA THR A 626 -26.59 -9.02 -39.80
C THR A 626 -25.31 -8.33 -40.28
N VAL A 627 -24.13 -8.81 -39.84
CA VAL A 627 -22.82 -8.29 -40.25
C VAL A 627 -22.19 -9.20 -41.30
N TRP A 628 -21.68 -8.59 -42.36
CA TRP A 628 -21.04 -9.28 -43.46
C TRP A 628 -19.60 -8.79 -43.65
N LEU A 629 -18.68 -9.69 -43.95
CA LEU A 629 -17.35 -9.37 -44.47
C LEU A 629 -17.44 -9.13 -45.98
N ALA A 630 -16.76 -8.11 -46.47
CA ALA A 630 -16.64 -7.82 -47.90
C ALA A 630 -15.16 -7.69 -48.28
N SER A 631 -14.77 -8.31 -49.40
CA SER A 631 -13.40 -8.27 -49.92
C SER A 631 -13.20 -7.12 -50.90
N ALA A 632 -12.35 -6.16 -50.55
CA ALA A 632 -12.10 -4.97 -51.36
C ALA A 632 -11.30 -5.23 -52.65
N ASP A 633 -10.51 -6.31 -52.67
CA ASP A 633 -9.62 -6.69 -53.78
C ASP A 633 -10.18 -7.82 -54.66
N GLY A 634 -11.25 -8.50 -54.22
CA GLY A 634 -11.89 -9.61 -54.94
C GLY A 634 -11.06 -10.90 -54.97
N GLU A 635 -9.93 -10.94 -54.26
CA GLU A 635 -9.03 -12.11 -54.19
C GLU A 635 -9.38 -13.05 -53.03
N ALA A 636 -10.09 -12.56 -52.02
CA ALA A 636 -10.49 -13.37 -50.88
C ALA A 636 -11.60 -14.38 -51.23
N SER A 637 -11.38 -15.65 -50.89
CA SER A 637 -12.37 -16.73 -50.96
C SER A 637 -12.89 -17.07 -49.57
N PHE A 638 -14.21 -17.12 -49.42
CA PHE A 638 -14.87 -17.48 -48.16
C PHE A 638 -15.32 -18.95 -48.20
N GLU A 639 -15.08 -19.70 -47.11
CA GLU A 639 -15.51 -21.08 -46.96
C GLU A 639 -16.45 -21.19 -45.75
N ILE A 640 -17.65 -21.71 -45.98
CA ILE A 640 -18.68 -21.89 -44.94
C ILE A 640 -18.19 -22.86 -43.87
N GLY A 641 -18.37 -22.50 -42.59
CA GLY A 641 -17.94 -23.26 -41.43
C GLY A 641 -16.52 -22.91 -40.93
N THR A 642 -15.90 -21.88 -41.51
CA THR A 642 -14.57 -21.41 -41.11
C THR A 642 -14.67 -20.25 -40.15
N ASP A 643 -14.01 -20.34 -39.00
CA ASP A 643 -13.77 -19.19 -38.13
C ASP A 643 -12.72 -18.28 -38.77
N VAL A 644 -13.04 -16.99 -38.91
CA VAL A 644 -12.15 -16.00 -39.51
C VAL A 644 -11.92 -14.82 -38.57
N ILE A 645 -10.73 -14.21 -38.70
CA ILE A 645 -10.38 -12.94 -38.08
C ILE A 645 -10.04 -11.95 -39.18
N ALA A 646 -10.65 -10.78 -39.12
CA ALA A 646 -10.47 -9.75 -40.13
C ALA A 646 -10.46 -8.35 -39.53
N ARG A 647 -9.65 -7.45 -40.08
CA ARG A 647 -9.71 -6.02 -39.78
C ARG A 647 -10.22 -5.28 -41.00
N GLY A 648 -11.25 -4.47 -40.82
CA GLY A 648 -11.84 -3.73 -41.93
C GLY A 648 -12.64 -2.52 -41.52
N SER A 649 -12.90 -1.64 -42.47
CA SER A 649 -13.76 -0.49 -42.27
C SER A 649 -15.22 -0.90 -42.22
N VAL A 650 -15.93 -0.45 -41.19
CA VAL A 650 -17.35 -0.76 -40.99
C VAL A 650 -18.19 0.25 -41.75
N PHE A 651 -19.05 -0.24 -42.64
CA PHE A 651 -20.00 0.57 -43.39
C PHE A 651 -21.41 0.11 -43.06
N GLU A 652 -22.21 0.99 -42.46
CA GLU A 652 -23.62 0.72 -42.22
C GLU A 652 -24.38 0.57 -43.55
N ASN A 653 -25.33 -0.35 -43.58
CA ASN A 653 -26.23 -0.58 -44.70
C ASN A 653 -27.69 -0.52 -44.20
N ASP A 654 -28.56 0.09 -45.00
CA ASP A 654 -29.98 0.32 -44.68
C ASP A 654 -30.87 -0.89 -45.09
N ASP A 655 -30.29 -2.07 -45.35
CA ASP A 655 -31.04 -3.27 -45.75
C ASP A 655 -31.58 -4.00 -44.52
N ASP A 656 -32.82 -4.49 -44.58
CA ASP A 656 -33.48 -5.20 -43.47
C ASP A 656 -32.75 -6.53 -43.14
N ASP A 657 -32.05 -7.12 -44.11
CA ASP A 657 -31.30 -8.37 -43.95
C ASP A 657 -29.79 -8.16 -43.64
N MET A 658 -29.27 -6.93 -43.78
CA MET A 658 -27.84 -6.62 -43.62
C MET A 658 -27.63 -5.24 -42.97
N SER A 659 -27.09 -5.20 -41.76
CA SER A 659 -26.89 -3.95 -41.01
C SER A 659 -25.53 -3.29 -41.26
N ALA A 660 -24.48 -4.08 -41.53
CA ALA A 660 -23.15 -3.53 -41.80
C ALA A 660 -22.26 -4.46 -42.64
N PHE A 661 -21.37 -3.84 -43.41
CA PHE A 661 -20.24 -4.50 -44.06
C PHE A 661 -18.93 -4.15 -43.37
N VAL A 662 -18.10 -5.15 -43.09
CA VAL A 662 -16.70 -5.00 -42.72
C VAL A 662 -15.88 -5.17 -43.99
N TYR A 663 -15.46 -4.06 -44.59
CA TYR A 663 -14.63 -4.06 -45.80
C TYR A 663 -13.17 -4.27 -45.45
N THR A 664 -12.61 -5.39 -45.90
CA THR A 664 -11.22 -5.81 -45.65
C THR A 664 -10.54 -6.28 -46.94
N ASP A 665 -9.22 -6.44 -46.92
CA ASP A 665 -8.43 -7.00 -48.01
C ASP A 665 -7.83 -8.35 -47.61
N SER A 666 -7.20 -9.04 -48.57
CA SER A 666 -6.57 -10.35 -48.34
C SER A 666 -5.41 -10.34 -47.34
N GLN A 667 -4.78 -9.19 -47.05
CA GLN A 667 -3.71 -9.08 -46.06
C GLN A 667 -4.25 -8.87 -44.64
N ASN A 668 -5.45 -8.31 -44.52
CA ASN A 668 -6.12 -7.98 -43.27
C ASN A 668 -7.18 -9.02 -42.88
N MET A 669 -7.14 -10.22 -43.47
CA MET A 669 -8.08 -11.31 -43.20
C MET A 669 -7.37 -12.68 -43.19
N GLY A 670 -7.70 -13.53 -42.22
CA GLY A 670 -7.16 -14.89 -42.10
C GLY A 670 -8.10 -15.82 -41.34
N THR A 671 -7.75 -17.10 -41.27
CA THR A 671 -8.49 -18.07 -40.45
C THR A 671 -8.20 -17.85 -38.98
N ALA A 672 -9.07 -18.28 -38.06
CA ALA A 672 -8.78 -18.19 -36.63
C ALA A 672 -7.49 -18.95 -36.25
N SER A 673 -7.15 -20.03 -36.97
CA SER A 673 -5.89 -20.77 -36.79
C SER A 673 -4.65 -20.12 -37.42
N ASP A 674 -4.84 -19.12 -38.30
CA ASP A 674 -3.76 -18.39 -38.98
C ASP A 674 -4.23 -16.95 -39.26
N PRO A 675 -4.32 -16.12 -38.21
CA PRO A 675 -4.85 -14.79 -38.33
C PRO A 675 -3.78 -13.80 -38.83
N PRO A 676 -4.18 -12.69 -39.46
CA PRO A 676 -3.25 -11.70 -39.99
C PRO A 676 -2.46 -11.01 -38.86
N THR A 677 -1.14 -10.97 -38.96
CA THR A 677 -0.27 -10.44 -37.89
C THR A 677 -0.23 -8.91 -37.84
N ASP A 678 -0.29 -8.24 -38.99
CA ASP A 678 -0.08 -6.77 -39.09
C ASP A 678 -1.31 -5.94 -38.67
N VAL A 679 -2.44 -6.59 -38.35
CA VAL A 679 -3.70 -5.90 -38.00
C VAL A 679 -3.91 -5.73 -36.51
N HIS A 680 -3.19 -6.51 -35.70
CA HIS A 680 -3.26 -6.48 -34.25
C HIS A 680 -2.10 -5.66 -33.72
N THR A 681 -2.39 -4.78 -32.76
CA THR A 681 -1.34 -4.07 -32.02
C THR A 681 -1.48 -4.46 -30.56
N PRO A 682 -0.56 -5.29 -30.02
CA PRO A 682 -0.61 -5.69 -28.62
C PRO A 682 -0.44 -4.48 -27.71
N ARG A 683 -1.04 -4.55 -26.53
CA ARG A 683 -0.84 -3.53 -25.48
C ARG A 683 0.38 -3.86 -24.64
N VAL A 684 0.62 -5.16 -24.43
CA VAL A 684 1.76 -5.69 -23.70
C VAL A 684 2.39 -6.79 -24.55
N ILE A 685 3.71 -6.76 -24.66
CA ILE A 685 4.49 -7.85 -25.24
C ILE A 685 5.29 -8.47 -24.10
N SER A 686 5.00 -9.71 -23.74
CA SER A 686 5.68 -10.47 -22.71
C SER A 686 6.70 -11.39 -23.37
N HIS A 687 7.99 -11.16 -23.08
CA HIS A 687 9.08 -12.01 -23.50
C HIS A 687 9.34 -13.05 -22.39
N GLU A 688 8.78 -14.24 -22.55
CA GLU A 688 8.77 -15.29 -21.55
C GLU A 688 9.90 -16.30 -21.80
N ILE A 689 10.67 -16.60 -20.74
CA ILE A 689 11.79 -17.54 -20.79
C ILE A 689 11.56 -18.59 -19.72
N ASP A 690 11.46 -19.86 -20.13
CA ASP A 690 11.45 -20.98 -19.19
C ASP A 690 12.87 -21.30 -18.77
N VAL A 691 13.15 -21.13 -17.48
CA VAL A 691 14.48 -21.32 -16.90
C VAL A 691 14.49 -22.37 -15.80
N THR A 692 15.54 -23.18 -15.80
CA THR A 692 15.91 -24.01 -14.65
C THR A 692 17.31 -23.61 -14.19
N VAL A 693 17.47 -23.29 -12.91
CA VAL A 693 18.74 -22.89 -12.32
C VAL A 693 19.25 -24.00 -11.42
N TYR A 694 20.50 -24.40 -11.63
CA TYR A 694 21.23 -25.37 -10.82
C TYR A 694 22.35 -24.68 -10.05
N ASN A 695 22.65 -25.16 -8.84
CA ASN A 695 23.87 -24.87 -8.10
C ASN A 695 24.64 -26.18 -7.94
N GLY A 696 25.71 -26.35 -8.73
CA GLY A 696 26.32 -27.67 -8.92
C GLY A 696 25.29 -28.67 -9.49
N ASP A 697 25.02 -29.75 -8.75
CA ASP A 697 24.06 -30.79 -9.15
C ASP A 697 22.64 -30.57 -8.55
N GLU A 698 22.45 -29.55 -7.70
CA GLU A 698 21.17 -29.28 -7.03
C GLU A 698 20.35 -28.26 -7.81
N GLN A 699 19.13 -28.62 -8.19
CA GLN A 699 18.17 -27.68 -8.77
C GLN A 699 17.69 -26.70 -7.69
N VAL A 700 17.90 -25.40 -7.91
CA VAL A 700 17.60 -24.34 -6.94
C VAL A 700 16.43 -23.44 -7.33
N ALA A 701 16.02 -23.44 -8.61
CA ALA A 701 14.82 -22.76 -9.09
C ALA A 701 14.38 -23.35 -10.44
N GLU A 702 13.08 -23.38 -10.72
CA GLU A 702 12.50 -23.74 -12.02
C GLU A 702 11.20 -22.97 -12.23
N GLY A 703 11.03 -22.39 -13.42
CA GLY A 703 9.82 -21.67 -13.80
C GLY A 703 10.07 -20.67 -14.92
N THR A 704 9.07 -19.85 -15.18
CA THR A 704 9.09 -18.84 -16.24
C THR A 704 9.47 -17.48 -15.65
N ILE A 705 10.41 -16.80 -16.29
CA ILE A 705 10.72 -15.38 -16.05
C ILE A 705 10.28 -14.58 -17.27
N ALA A 706 9.87 -13.33 -17.09
CA ALA A 706 9.39 -12.53 -18.21
C ALA A 706 9.89 -11.08 -18.15
N GLU A 707 10.15 -10.49 -19.32
CA GLU A 707 10.20 -9.04 -19.49
C GLU A 707 8.96 -8.60 -20.26
N GLN A 708 8.16 -7.72 -19.67
CA GLN A 708 6.93 -7.19 -20.24
C GLN A 708 7.13 -5.76 -20.72
N GLU A 709 6.95 -5.53 -22.02
CA GLU A 709 6.97 -4.22 -22.65
C GLU A 709 5.55 -3.66 -22.81
N TYR A 710 5.23 -2.57 -22.09
CA TYR A 710 3.93 -1.91 -22.19
C TYR A 710 3.96 -0.78 -23.22
N GLN A 711 3.33 -1.03 -24.36
CA GLN A 711 3.41 -0.20 -25.56
C GLN A 711 2.86 1.22 -25.36
N ARG A 712 1.87 1.41 -24.47
CA ARG A 712 1.25 2.73 -24.20
C ARG A 712 1.93 3.54 -23.10
N SER A 713 2.59 2.90 -22.14
CA SER A 713 3.13 3.57 -20.94
C SER A 713 4.64 3.82 -21.02
N SER A 714 5.34 3.28 -22.03
CA SER A 714 6.81 3.31 -22.15
C SER A 714 7.51 2.81 -20.88
N MET A 715 6.89 1.84 -20.21
CA MET A 715 7.38 1.20 -18.99
C MET A 715 7.58 -0.29 -19.27
N ASN A 716 8.75 -0.80 -18.91
CA ASN A 716 9.02 -2.23 -18.89
C ASN A 716 8.95 -2.72 -17.44
N THR A 717 8.39 -3.91 -17.25
CA THR A 717 8.40 -4.60 -15.96
C THR A 717 8.98 -5.99 -16.15
N ASN A 718 9.60 -6.53 -15.10
CA ASN A 718 10.08 -7.90 -15.11
C ASN A 718 9.21 -8.73 -14.17
N ASP A 719 8.80 -9.90 -14.62
CA ASP A 719 8.27 -10.94 -13.75
C ASP A 719 9.42 -11.85 -13.33
N ALA A 720 9.61 -11.95 -12.02
CA ALA A 720 10.72 -12.65 -11.43
C ALA A 720 10.28 -13.96 -10.79
N LEU A 721 11.07 -15.01 -11.02
CA LEU A 721 10.90 -16.29 -10.37
C LEU A 721 11.48 -16.22 -8.95
N ILE A 722 10.63 -16.46 -7.95
CA ILE A 722 11.03 -16.44 -6.53
C ILE A 722 10.86 -17.83 -5.93
N GLU A 723 11.95 -18.60 -5.88
CA GLU A 723 11.98 -19.90 -5.24
C GLU A 723 12.25 -19.76 -3.73
N ARG A 724 11.32 -20.24 -2.91
CA ARG A 724 11.39 -20.09 -1.45
C ARG A 724 12.03 -21.30 -0.79
N GLY A 725 13.33 -21.19 -0.48
CA GLY A 725 14.09 -22.21 0.22
C GLY A 725 13.88 -22.22 1.74
N LEU A 726 14.48 -23.18 2.44
CA LEU A 726 14.46 -23.24 3.91
C LEU A 726 15.33 -22.14 4.56
N THR A 727 16.43 -21.79 3.90
CA THR A 727 17.46 -20.88 4.42
C THR A 727 17.48 -19.54 3.71
N GLY A 728 16.57 -19.26 2.78
CA GLY A 728 16.57 -18.05 1.97
C GLY A 728 15.73 -18.19 0.72
N ASP A 729 15.53 -17.08 0.03
CA ASP A 729 14.85 -17.04 -1.25
C ASP A 729 15.90 -16.93 -2.38
N THR A 730 15.69 -17.67 -3.47
CA THR A 730 16.43 -17.51 -4.73
C THR A 730 15.53 -16.73 -5.68
N TYR A 731 16.01 -15.57 -6.12
CA TYR A 731 15.31 -14.66 -7.01
C TYR A 731 15.98 -14.70 -8.38
N VAL A 732 15.23 -15.02 -9.42
CA VAL A 732 15.74 -15.11 -10.79
C VAL A 732 14.96 -14.12 -11.66
N VAL A 733 15.67 -13.23 -12.33
CA VAL A 733 15.08 -12.21 -13.21
C VAL A 733 15.78 -12.18 -14.56
N GLY A 734 14.99 -12.02 -15.61
CA GLY A 734 15.45 -11.98 -17.00
C GLY A 734 15.23 -10.61 -17.61
N THR A 735 16.13 -10.20 -18.49
CA THR A 735 15.91 -9.08 -19.42
C THR A 735 16.34 -9.50 -20.81
N VAL A 736 15.50 -9.27 -21.81
CA VAL A 736 15.73 -9.64 -23.21
C VAL A 736 16.30 -8.47 -23.97
N ASN A 737 17.34 -8.73 -24.75
CA ASN A 737 17.99 -7.77 -25.64
C ASN A 737 18.00 -8.31 -27.07
N GLN A 738 18.30 -7.45 -28.04
CA GLN A 738 18.34 -7.80 -29.48
C GLN A 738 19.28 -8.96 -29.87
N ALA A 739 20.10 -9.48 -28.95
CA ALA A 739 21.09 -10.53 -29.20
C ALA A 739 20.98 -11.74 -28.24
N GLY A 740 19.96 -11.79 -27.37
CA GLY A 740 19.80 -12.85 -26.35
C GLY A 740 19.14 -12.34 -25.06
N ALA A 741 19.26 -13.08 -23.96
CA ALA A 741 18.72 -12.69 -22.65
C ALA A 741 19.84 -12.57 -21.61
N THR A 742 19.67 -11.69 -20.63
CA THR A 742 20.49 -11.67 -19.41
C THR A 742 19.66 -12.22 -18.27
N VAL A 743 20.17 -13.28 -17.63
CA VAL A 743 19.54 -13.89 -16.45
C VAL A 743 20.38 -13.52 -15.23
N THR A 744 19.74 -12.93 -14.22
CA THR A 744 20.36 -12.58 -12.94
C THR A 744 19.73 -13.42 -11.83
N ILE A 745 20.59 -13.97 -10.98
CA ILE A 745 20.23 -14.82 -9.84
C ILE A 745 20.70 -14.10 -8.57
N ASP A 746 19.75 -13.71 -7.73
CA ASP A 746 19.99 -13.12 -6.43
C ASP A 746 19.60 -14.09 -5.32
N ASN A 747 20.44 -14.24 -4.30
CA ASN A 747 20.15 -15.05 -3.12
C ASN A 747 19.90 -14.14 -1.90
N TYR A 748 18.78 -14.35 -1.21
CA TYR A 748 18.39 -13.62 0.00
C TYR A 748 18.24 -14.55 1.21
N PRO A 749 19.34 -14.85 1.95
CA PRO A 749 19.39 -15.90 2.97
C PRO A 749 18.63 -15.60 4.27
N LEU A 750 17.99 -14.43 4.40
CA LEU A 750 17.26 -14.05 5.61
C LEU A 750 15.81 -13.66 5.37
N ALA A 751 15.30 -13.87 4.14
CA ALA A 751 13.93 -13.57 3.77
C ALA A 751 12.91 -14.28 4.68
N ASN A 752 13.10 -15.58 4.93
CA ASN A 752 12.24 -16.36 5.85
C ASN A 752 12.19 -15.80 7.27
N GLN A 753 13.30 -15.25 7.77
CA GLN A 753 13.39 -14.69 9.11
C GLN A 753 12.67 -13.34 9.17
N ILE A 754 12.66 -12.56 8.09
CA ILE A 754 11.81 -11.37 7.96
C ILE A 754 10.34 -11.81 8.06
N TRP A 755 9.91 -12.79 7.26
CA TRP A 755 8.53 -13.28 7.27
C TRP A 755 8.12 -13.91 8.60
N LEU A 756 9.03 -14.63 9.27
CA LEU A 756 8.82 -15.13 10.62
C LEU A 756 8.62 -13.98 11.61
N GLY A 757 9.45 -12.94 11.55
CA GLY A 757 9.32 -11.73 12.37
C GLY A 757 7.94 -11.06 12.18
N VAL A 758 7.52 -10.89 10.93
CA VAL A 758 6.21 -10.35 10.56
C VAL A 758 5.07 -11.24 11.07
N ALA A 759 5.15 -12.56 10.89
CA ALA A 759 4.13 -13.50 11.35
C ALA A 759 4.00 -13.47 12.89
N LEU A 760 5.12 -13.46 13.62
CA LEU A 760 5.13 -13.33 15.08
C LEU A 760 4.49 -12.01 15.53
N LEU A 761 4.77 -10.91 14.84
CA LEU A 761 4.13 -9.62 15.08
C LEU A 761 2.61 -9.72 14.89
N LEU A 762 2.13 -10.12 13.70
CA LEU A 762 0.70 -10.19 13.38
C LEU A 762 -0.07 -11.12 14.32
N ILE A 763 0.44 -12.33 14.57
CA ILE A 763 -0.16 -13.29 15.50
C ILE A 763 -0.17 -12.70 16.92
N GLY A 764 0.92 -12.05 17.33
CA GLY A 764 1.03 -11.45 18.65
C GLY A 764 0.05 -10.28 18.85
N MET A 765 -0.09 -9.43 17.84
CA MET A 765 -1.06 -8.32 17.81
C MET A 765 -2.51 -8.82 17.83
N ALA A 766 -2.82 -9.84 17.03
CA ALA A 766 -4.13 -10.47 17.03
C ALA A 766 -4.46 -11.11 18.39
N ALA A 767 -3.52 -11.86 18.98
CA ALA A 767 -3.68 -12.46 20.31
C ALA A 767 -3.88 -11.40 21.39
N LEU A 768 -3.11 -10.31 21.37
CA LEU A 768 -3.25 -9.19 22.31
C LEU A 768 -4.61 -8.49 22.18
N THR A 769 -5.10 -8.35 20.95
CA THR A 769 -6.40 -7.73 20.66
C THR A 769 -7.55 -8.63 21.09
N ALA A 770 -7.51 -9.92 20.73
CA ALA A 770 -8.51 -10.91 21.10
C ALA A 770 -8.56 -11.22 22.61
N ALA A 771 -7.43 -11.07 23.32
CA ALA A 771 -7.36 -11.26 24.76
C ALA A 771 -7.95 -10.10 25.58
N ASP A 772 -8.42 -9.03 24.94
CA ASP A 772 -9.01 -7.90 25.65
C ASP A 772 -10.46 -8.20 26.08
N THR A 773 -10.67 -8.43 27.38
CA THR A 773 -12.01 -8.68 27.95
C THR A 773 -12.99 -7.53 27.82
N ARG A 774 -12.55 -6.34 27.42
CA ARG A 774 -13.46 -5.22 27.13
C ARG A 774 -14.51 -5.57 26.06
N PHE A 775 -14.21 -6.53 25.19
CA PHE A 775 -15.15 -7.11 24.22
C PHE A 775 -16.22 -8.06 24.80
N ARG A 776 -16.00 -8.60 26.01
CA ARG A 776 -16.84 -9.71 26.56
C ARG A 776 -17.70 -9.30 27.75
N ARG A 777 -17.49 -8.10 28.29
CA ARG A 777 -18.23 -7.57 29.46
C ARG A 777 -19.30 -6.55 29.09
N ARG A 778 -19.69 -6.47 27.83
CA ARG A 778 -20.77 -5.61 27.37
C ARG A 778 -21.75 -6.43 26.56
#